data_AF-A0A8C0SEY4-F1
#
_entry.id   AF-A0A8C0SEY4-F1
#
_cell.length_a   1.000
_cell.length_b   1.000
_cell.length_c   1.000
_cell.angle_alpha   90.00
_cell.angle_beta   90.00
_cell.angle_gamma   90.00
#
_symmetry.space_group_name_H-M   'P 1'
#
loop_
_entity.id
_entity.type
_entity.pdbx_description
1 polymer ?
#
loop_
_entity_poly.entity_id
_entity_poly.type
_entity_poly.pdbx_seq_one_letter_code
_entity_poly.pdbx_strand_id
1 'polypeptide(L)'
;MGRLAPRPLLLALVWLALCRGRVLASTWEVGFPAQLYRERLQRGEIALRRTANDAVELHIKNVQPSDQGHYKCSTPSTDATVQGNYEDTVQVKVLADALRVGAGPPPAPDLSLRLGEPFELRCAASTASPLHTHLALLWELRRGAARRSVLGLSHDGRFRPGPGYEQRYRAGDVRLDTVGGDGYRLSVARALASDQGSYRCVVSEWIGEQGGWQEIQEKAVEVATVLIQPTVLRAAVARSMSVAEGKELDLTCNITTDRADDVRPEVTWYFSRTPDGTLPGSLMLARLDRDSLVQSSPHVALSHVDARSYHLLVRDVSKENSGYYFCHVALWAPGHNRSWHKVAEARSAPASVDVTRLEPDYQVYLNASKVPEFSDDLTELECRIVDMKSSEASVRFTVSWYYRVNRRSDDAVASELLAVMNGDWTLKYGDRSKQRAQDGDFIFSKEHTDTFSFRIQRTTEEDRGNYYCVVSAWTKQRNDSWVKSKDVFSKPVNIFWASEDSVLVVKARQPKPFFAAGNTFEMTCKVSSKNIKSPRYSVLITAEKPVGDLTSPNETKYIISLDQDSVVKLENWTDASRVDGVVLEKVQEDEFRYRMYQTQVSDAGLYRCMVTAWSPVRGSLWREAATSLSNPIEIDFQTAGPIFNASVHSDTPSVIRGDLIRLFCIITVEGALDPDDMAFDVSWFAVHSFGLDKAPVLLSSLDRKGIVTTAERDWKSELSLERVSVLEFLLQVHGSEDQDFGNYYCSVTPWVKSPTGSWQKEAEIYSKPIFVTVKMDVLNAFKYPLLIGVGLSTVIGLLSCLIGWDLALSLLCMSSPERGHVYQHMALLPTALSGRTITNTKETSNLPAV
;
A
#
# COMPACT_ATOMS: atom_id res chain seq x y z
N MET A 1 -73.07 -49.10 76.98
CA MET A 1 -73.93 -50.12 77.63
C MET A 1 -75.20 -50.27 76.80
N GLY A 2 -75.62 -51.50 76.48
CA GLY A 2 -76.92 -51.78 75.82
C GLY A 2 -77.02 -51.31 74.35
N ARG A 3 -77.96 -51.83 73.55
CA ARG A 3 -78.91 -52.94 73.74
C ARG A 3 -79.12 -53.69 72.41
N LEU A 4 -79.32 -55.02 72.48
CA LEU A 4 -80.11 -55.75 71.48
C LEU A 4 -81.61 -55.48 71.75
N ALA A 5 -82.54 -55.47 70.78
CA ALA A 5 -82.46 -55.49 69.32
C ALA A 5 -83.63 -54.62 68.76
N PRO A 6 -84.02 -54.70 67.47
CA PRO A 6 -84.80 -55.86 67.00
C PRO A 6 -84.35 -56.42 65.63
N ARG A 7 -84.73 -57.67 65.34
CA ARG A 7 -84.78 -58.21 63.97
C ARG A 7 -86.11 -57.81 63.33
N PRO A 8 -86.14 -57.10 62.20
CA PRO A 8 -87.32 -57.05 61.35
C PRO A 8 -87.38 -58.30 60.45
N LEU A 9 -88.50 -59.01 60.58
CA LEU A 9 -89.11 -60.00 59.68
C LEU A 9 -88.42 -60.27 58.33
N LEU A 10 -88.11 -61.55 58.05
CA LEU A 10 -87.99 -62.03 56.66
C LEU A 10 -89.40 -62.06 56.04
N LEU A 11 -89.74 -61.04 55.26
CA LEU A 11 -90.87 -61.10 54.33
C LEU A 11 -90.42 -61.83 53.05
N ALA A 12 -91.11 -62.93 52.73
CA ALA A 12 -90.73 -63.83 51.65
C ALA A 12 -91.29 -63.34 50.30
N LEU A 13 -90.40 -62.84 49.43
CA LEU A 13 -90.67 -62.65 48.01
C LEU A 13 -90.63 -64.01 47.30
N VAL A 14 -91.81 -64.59 47.05
CA VAL A 14 -91.98 -65.90 46.42
C VAL A 14 -92.16 -65.77 44.91
N TRP A 15 -91.08 -65.90 44.15
CA TRP A 15 -91.15 -65.93 42.69
C TRP A 15 -91.32 -67.36 42.20
N LEU A 16 -92.28 -67.55 41.29
CA LEU A 16 -92.61 -68.84 40.67
C LEU A 16 -92.59 -68.70 39.14
N ALA A 17 -91.73 -69.48 38.49
CA ALA A 17 -91.76 -69.68 37.06
C ALA A 17 -92.58 -70.94 36.74
N LEU A 18 -93.65 -70.78 35.96
CA LEU A 18 -94.53 -71.85 35.49
C LEU A 18 -94.36 -72.02 33.97
N CYS A 19 -93.92 -73.19 33.51
CA CYS A 19 -93.91 -73.51 32.07
C CYS A 19 -95.04 -74.51 31.76
N ARG A 20 -95.92 -74.16 30.82
CA ARG A 20 -97.12 -74.94 30.45
C ARG A 20 -97.96 -75.37 31.68
N GLY A 21 -98.11 -74.48 32.66
CA GLY A 21 -98.88 -74.74 33.89
C GLY A 21 -98.20 -75.63 34.94
N ARG A 22 -96.92 -75.98 34.78
CA ARG A 22 -96.13 -76.74 35.77
C ARG A 22 -94.99 -75.90 36.33
N VAL A 23 -94.68 -76.07 37.62
CA VAL A 23 -93.56 -75.36 38.27
C VAL A 23 -92.24 -75.78 37.62
N LEU A 24 -91.59 -74.78 37.03
CA LEU A 24 -90.25 -74.88 36.44
C LEU A 24 -89.20 -74.64 37.52
N ALA A 25 -89.30 -73.51 38.23
CA ALA A 25 -88.38 -73.12 39.30
C ALA A 25 -89.07 -72.14 40.27
N SER A 26 -88.58 -72.09 41.51
CA SER A 26 -88.96 -71.09 42.52
C SER A 26 -87.73 -70.56 43.25
N THR A 27 -87.80 -69.33 43.75
CA THR A 27 -86.81 -68.75 44.67
C THR A 27 -87.06 -69.12 46.14
N TRP A 28 -88.18 -69.78 46.45
CA TRP A 28 -88.62 -70.08 47.82
C TRP A 28 -88.54 -71.59 48.12
N GLU A 29 -89.19 -72.41 47.30
CA GLU A 29 -89.15 -73.86 47.46
C GLU A 29 -88.09 -74.51 46.57
N VAL A 30 -87.04 -75.05 47.19
CA VAL A 30 -86.08 -75.98 46.57
C VAL A 30 -86.71 -77.39 46.38
N GLY A 31 -88.04 -77.45 46.32
CA GLY A 31 -88.83 -78.59 46.82
C GLY A 31 -89.55 -79.44 45.77
N PHE A 32 -90.11 -78.86 44.70
CA PHE A 32 -90.78 -79.66 43.66
C PHE A 32 -90.80 -79.07 42.23
N PRO A 33 -89.63 -78.87 41.57
CA PRO A 33 -89.62 -78.69 40.12
C PRO A 33 -90.15 -79.94 39.43
N ALA A 34 -90.95 -79.75 38.37
CA ALA A 34 -91.55 -80.84 37.62
C ALA A 34 -90.48 -81.78 37.04
N GLN A 35 -90.76 -83.10 37.07
CA GLN A 35 -89.85 -84.20 36.73
C GLN A 35 -89.01 -83.93 35.45
N LEU A 36 -89.64 -83.33 34.43
CA LEU A 36 -89.08 -83.04 33.11
C LEU A 36 -87.87 -82.08 33.13
N TYR A 37 -87.78 -81.16 34.10
CA TYR A 37 -86.78 -80.09 34.11
C TYR A 37 -85.67 -80.30 35.15
N ARG A 38 -85.80 -81.32 36.01
CA ARG A 38 -84.96 -81.52 37.20
C ARG A 38 -83.46 -81.62 36.90
N GLU A 39 -83.07 -82.38 35.87
CA GLU A 39 -81.66 -82.53 35.50
C GLU A 39 -81.04 -81.22 34.99
N ARG A 40 -81.76 -80.47 34.14
CA ARG A 40 -81.25 -79.22 33.55
C ARG A 40 -81.15 -78.09 34.58
N LEU A 41 -81.98 -78.12 35.62
CA LEU A 41 -81.82 -77.29 36.82
C LEU A 41 -80.56 -77.68 37.61
N GLN A 42 -80.36 -78.97 37.87
CA GLN A 42 -79.17 -79.47 38.60
C GLN A 42 -77.85 -79.19 37.88
N ARG A 43 -77.84 -79.25 36.54
CA ARG A 43 -76.67 -78.90 35.70
C ARG A 43 -76.45 -77.39 35.53
N GLY A 44 -77.36 -76.55 36.03
CA GLY A 44 -77.31 -75.10 35.82
C GLY A 44 -77.46 -74.70 34.35
N GLU A 45 -78.15 -75.53 33.54
CA GLU A 45 -78.63 -75.16 32.20
C GLU A 45 -79.86 -74.26 32.31
N ILE A 46 -80.79 -74.59 33.22
CA ILE A 46 -81.89 -73.72 33.63
C ILE A 46 -81.54 -73.14 35.00
N ALA A 47 -81.61 -71.82 35.16
CA ALA A 47 -81.36 -71.16 36.43
C ALA A 47 -82.31 -69.97 36.62
N LEU A 48 -82.97 -69.90 37.78
CA LEU A 48 -83.73 -68.74 38.22
C LEU A 48 -82.86 -67.95 39.22
N ARG A 49 -82.57 -66.68 38.92
CA ARG A 49 -81.59 -65.85 39.63
C ARG A 49 -82.20 -64.52 40.03
N ARG A 50 -82.19 -64.20 41.33
CA ARG A 50 -82.55 -62.86 41.78
C ARG A 50 -81.43 -61.88 41.40
N THR A 51 -81.75 -60.89 40.57
CA THR A 51 -80.79 -59.90 40.05
C THR A 51 -80.87 -58.57 40.78
N ALA A 52 -82.03 -58.22 41.33
CA ALA A 52 -82.24 -57.05 42.19
C ALA A 52 -83.22 -57.37 43.33
N ASN A 53 -83.60 -56.37 44.13
CA ASN A 53 -84.60 -56.58 45.18
C ASN A 53 -86.00 -56.88 44.59
N ASP A 54 -86.27 -56.34 43.41
CA ASP A 54 -87.50 -56.30 42.64
C ASP A 54 -87.43 -57.10 41.32
N ALA A 55 -86.25 -57.60 40.93
CA ALA A 55 -86.04 -58.28 39.65
C ALA A 55 -85.44 -59.70 39.78
N VAL A 56 -85.89 -60.60 38.89
CA VAL A 56 -85.46 -62.00 38.79
C VAL A 56 -85.27 -62.39 37.31
N GLU A 57 -84.12 -62.97 36.98
CA GLU A 57 -83.75 -63.53 35.67
C GLU A 57 -84.08 -65.03 35.61
N LEU A 58 -84.76 -65.48 34.56
CA LEU A 58 -84.82 -66.90 34.18
C LEU A 58 -83.90 -67.14 32.99
N HIS A 59 -82.76 -67.79 33.23
CA HIS A 59 -81.76 -68.12 32.22
C HIS A 59 -81.93 -69.58 31.79
N ILE A 60 -82.14 -69.81 30.49
CA ILE A 60 -82.14 -71.14 29.86
C ILE A 60 -81.00 -71.23 28.84
N LYS A 61 -80.03 -72.10 29.10
CA LYS A 61 -78.94 -72.44 28.17
C LYS A 61 -79.34 -73.61 27.28
N ASN A 62 -78.74 -73.65 26.09
CA ASN A 62 -78.91 -74.74 25.11
C ASN A 62 -80.41 -75.06 24.91
N VAL A 63 -81.17 -74.05 24.48
CA VAL A 63 -82.63 -74.09 24.37
C VAL A 63 -83.06 -75.22 23.43
N GLN A 64 -83.94 -76.09 23.91
CA GLN A 64 -84.41 -77.28 23.19
C GLN A 64 -85.84 -77.07 22.68
N PRO A 65 -86.31 -77.79 21.64
CA PRO A 65 -87.71 -77.70 21.19
C PRO A 65 -88.76 -78.03 22.27
N SER A 66 -88.37 -78.77 23.32
CA SER A 66 -89.17 -79.00 24.53
C SER A 66 -89.49 -77.71 25.30
N ASP A 67 -88.60 -76.72 25.23
CA ASP A 67 -88.63 -75.48 25.99
C ASP A 67 -89.59 -74.44 25.35
N GLN A 68 -90.21 -74.77 24.21
CA GLN A 68 -91.31 -73.98 23.67
C GLN A 68 -92.54 -74.05 24.59
N GLY A 69 -93.13 -72.90 24.93
CA GLY A 69 -94.35 -72.86 25.73
C GLY A 69 -94.66 -71.48 26.31
N HIS A 70 -95.76 -71.41 27.06
CA HIS A 70 -96.08 -70.25 27.87
C HIS A 70 -95.32 -70.32 29.20
N TYR A 71 -94.50 -69.30 29.45
CA TYR A 71 -93.75 -69.07 30.67
C TYR A 71 -94.46 -67.97 31.46
N LYS A 72 -95.07 -68.37 32.57
CA LYS A 72 -95.78 -67.48 33.48
C LYS A 72 -94.91 -67.19 34.69
N CYS A 73 -94.65 -65.92 34.94
CA CYS A 73 -94.02 -65.45 36.17
C CYS A 73 -95.12 -65.03 37.14
N SER A 74 -95.06 -65.52 38.38
CA SER A 74 -96.02 -65.16 39.44
C SER A 74 -95.28 -64.75 40.72
N THR A 75 -95.75 -63.68 41.35
CA THR A 75 -95.31 -63.21 42.68
C THR A 75 -96.51 -62.78 43.51
N PRO A 76 -96.61 -63.16 44.79
CA PRO A 76 -97.57 -62.53 45.70
C PRO A 76 -97.13 -61.08 45.99
N SER A 77 -98.08 -60.22 46.36
CA SER A 77 -97.74 -58.92 46.93
C SER A 77 -96.98 -59.10 48.25
N THR A 78 -95.95 -58.27 48.45
CA THR A 78 -95.24 -58.12 49.72
C THR A 78 -95.40 -56.73 50.33
N ASP A 79 -96.36 -55.95 49.82
CA ASP A 79 -96.78 -54.67 50.41
C ASP A 79 -97.79 -54.91 51.54
N ALA A 80 -97.70 -54.14 52.62
CA ALA A 80 -98.64 -54.22 53.74
C ALA A 80 -100.02 -53.56 53.44
N THR A 81 -100.11 -52.78 52.36
CA THR A 81 -101.28 -51.96 51.98
C THR A 81 -102.00 -52.45 50.72
N VAL A 82 -101.29 -53.09 49.79
CA VAL A 82 -101.85 -53.57 48.52
C VAL A 82 -101.95 -55.09 48.51
N GLN A 83 -103.16 -55.63 48.64
CA GLN A 83 -103.41 -57.07 48.55
C GLN A 83 -103.69 -57.49 47.10
N GLY A 84 -102.89 -58.42 46.59
CA GLY A 84 -103.03 -59.00 45.26
C GLY A 84 -101.92 -60.01 44.96
N ASN A 85 -102.17 -60.91 44.02
CA ASN A 85 -101.12 -61.73 43.40
C ASN A 85 -100.89 -61.19 42.00
N TYR A 86 -99.64 -60.93 41.65
CA TYR A 86 -99.26 -60.43 40.32
C TYR A 86 -98.76 -61.60 39.47
N GLU A 87 -99.22 -61.63 38.22
CA GLU A 87 -98.80 -62.62 37.25
C GLU A 87 -98.77 -62.04 35.84
N ASP A 88 -97.77 -62.47 35.06
CA ASP A 88 -97.63 -62.16 33.64
C ASP A 88 -97.13 -63.40 32.90
N THR A 89 -97.44 -63.52 31.60
CA THR A 89 -97.19 -64.74 30.80
C THR A 89 -96.63 -64.41 29.42
N VAL A 90 -95.36 -64.76 29.20
CA VAL A 90 -94.71 -64.66 27.90
C VAL A 90 -94.78 -65.98 27.13
N GLN A 91 -95.02 -65.91 25.82
CA GLN A 91 -94.93 -67.09 24.95
C GLN A 91 -93.52 -67.22 24.39
N VAL A 92 -92.82 -68.29 24.76
CA VAL A 92 -91.51 -68.66 24.22
C VAL A 92 -91.70 -69.65 23.07
N LYS A 93 -91.20 -69.29 21.89
CA LYS A 93 -91.19 -70.10 20.66
C LYS A 93 -89.75 -70.48 20.35
N VAL A 94 -89.49 -71.75 20.08
CA VAL A 94 -88.14 -72.26 19.81
C VAL A 94 -88.01 -72.54 18.32
N LEU A 95 -87.06 -71.87 17.68
CA LEU A 95 -86.81 -72.00 16.25
C LEU A 95 -85.64 -72.96 16.01
N ALA A 96 -85.74 -73.77 14.95
CA ALA A 96 -84.66 -74.66 14.55
C ALA A 96 -83.58 -73.88 13.80
N ASP A 97 -82.33 -74.39 13.83
CA ASP A 97 -81.25 -73.85 13.00
C ASP A 97 -81.57 -74.09 11.51
N ALA A 98 -82.05 -73.04 10.84
CA ALA A 98 -82.50 -73.07 9.46
C ALA A 98 -81.61 -72.26 8.51
N LEU A 99 -80.89 -71.26 9.02
CA LEU A 99 -79.98 -70.42 8.24
C LEU A 99 -78.72 -71.19 7.85
N ARG A 100 -78.38 -71.16 6.56
CA ARG A 100 -77.12 -71.66 6.01
C ARG A 100 -76.38 -70.51 5.35
N VAL A 101 -75.08 -70.41 5.61
CA VAL A 101 -74.18 -69.40 5.03
C VAL A 101 -72.88 -70.10 4.63
N GLY A 102 -72.37 -69.82 3.44
CA GLY A 102 -71.11 -70.33 2.94
C GLY A 102 -70.37 -69.29 2.10
N ALA A 103 -69.04 -69.39 2.06
CA ALA A 103 -68.27 -68.63 1.08
C ALA A 103 -68.54 -69.19 -0.33
N GLY A 104 -68.60 -68.30 -1.33
CA GLY A 104 -68.60 -68.74 -2.73
C GLY A 104 -67.25 -69.36 -3.10
N PRO A 105 -67.16 -70.10 -4.23
CA PRO A 105 -65.89 -70.67 -4.69
C PRO A 105 -64.84 -69.55 -4.86
N PRO A 106 -63.70 -69.63 -4.16
CA PRO A 106 -62.75 -68.52 -4.06
C PRO A 106 -61.88 -68.40 -5.32
N PRO A 107 -61.48 -67.18 -5.74
CA PRO A 107 -60.40 -66.99 -6.70
C PRO A 107 -59.06 -67.50 -6.14
N ALA A 108 -58.82 -67.22 -4.85
CA ALA A 108 -57.76 -67.72 -3.99
C ALA A 108 -58.14 -67.40 -2.53
N PRO A 109 -57.59 -68.07 -1.49
CA PRO A 109 -57.81 -67.67 -0.10
C PRO A 109 -57.20 -66.29 0.23
N ASP A 110 -56.05 -65.97 -0.38
CA ASP A 110 -55.36 -64.69 -0.28
C ASP A 110 -55.33 -64.01 -1.66
N LEU A 111 -56.03 -62.89 -1.79
CA LEU A 111 -56.12 -62.11 -3.02
C LEU A 111 -55.13 -60.94 -2.97
N SER A 112 -53.96 -61.11 -3.59
CA SER A 112 -52.95 -60.04 -3.70
C SER A 112 -53.21 -59.20 -4.95
N LEU A 113 -53.56 -57.93 -4.73
CA LEU A 113 -53.86 -56.91 -5.74
C LEU A 113 -52.84 -55.77 -5.68
N ARG A 114 -52.86 -54.88 -6.66
CA ARG A 114 -52.22 -53.55 -6.63
C ARG A 114 -53.27 -52.46 -6.42
N LEU A 115 -52.84 -51.31 -5.92
CA LEU A 115 -53.73 -50.17 -5.73
C LEU A 115 -54.39 -49.76 -7.06
N GLY A 116 -55.72 -49.61 -7.03
CA GLY A 116 -56.56 -49.28 -8.18
C GLY A 116 -57.23 -50.47 -8.88
N GLU A 117 -56.77 -51.70 -8.67
CA GLU A 117 -57.33 -52.90 -9.33
C GLU A 117 -58.75 -53.25 -8.80
N PRO A 118 -59.62 -53.85 -9.63
CA PRO A 118 -60.94 -54.30 -9.21
C PRO A 118 -60.90 -55.69 -8.55
N PHE A 119 -61.85 -55.98 -7.67
CA PHE A 119 -62.07 -57.33 -7.14
C PHE A 119 -63.55 -57.64 -6.83
N GLU A 120 -63.87 -58.93 -6.78
CA GLU A 120 -65.19 -59.43 -6.36
C GLU A 120 -65.05 -60.48 -5.26
N LEU A 121 -65.95 -60.42 -4.27
CA LEU A 121 -66.12 -61.44 -3.24
C LEU A 121 -67.55 -61.99 -3.28
N ARG A 122 -67.73 -63.28 -3.00
CA ARG A 122 -69.02 -63.96 -3.14
C ARG A 122 -69.36 -64.76 -1.89
N CYS A 123 -70.62 -64.70 -1.49
CA CYS A 123 -71.20 -65.39 -0.35
C CYS A 123 -72.51 -66.04 -0.82
N ALA A 124 -72.84 -67.22 -0.31
CA ALA A 124 -74.12 -67.88 -0.54
C ALA A 124 -74.86 -68.02 0.79
N ALA A 125 -76.14 -67.64 0.85
CA ALA A 125 -76.95 -67.77 2.04
C ALA A 125 -78.41 -68.12 1.71
N SER A 126 -78.94 -69.07 2.48
CA SER A 126 -80.28 -69.63 2.29
C SER A 126 -80.89 -69.97 3.65
N THR A 127 -82.18 -69.71 3.85
CA THR A 127 -82.94 -70.25 4.99
C THR A 127 -83.81 -71.42 4.55
N ALA A 128 -83.93 -72.42 5.43
CA ALA A 128 -84.90 -73.51 5.33
C ALA A 128 -86.07 -73.34 6.33
N SER A 129 -86.31 -72.11 6.80
CA SER A 129 -87.32 -71.81 7.81
C SER A 129 -88.74 -72.05 7.26
N PRO A 130 -89.65 -72.67 8.06
CA PRO A 130 -91.07 -72.80 7.70
C PRO A 130 -91.87 -71.51 7.98
N LEU A 131 -91.23 -70.44 8.42
CA LEU A 131 -91.84 -69.14 8.68
C LEU A 131 -91.50 -68.16 7.55
N HIS A 132 -92.33 -67.14 7.34
CA HIS A 132 -92.01 -66.07 6.39
C HIS A 132 -90.94 -65.15 6.99
N THR A 133 -89.69 -65.33 6.55
CA THR A 133 -88.51 -64.65 7.07
C THR A 133 -87.74 -63.93 5.96
N HIS A 134 -86.95 -62.95 6.36
CA HIS A 134 -86.17 -62.08 5.48
C HIS A 134 -84.69 -62.18 5.83
N LEU A 135 -83.82 -62.38 4.84
CA LEU A 135 -82.36 -62.35 5.03
C LEU A 135 -81.83 -60.93 4.91
N ALA A 136 -81.14 -60.46 5.94
CA ALA A 136 -80.24 -59.33 5.90
C ALA A 136 -78.80 -59.84 5.75
N LEU A 137 -77.97 -59.13 5.00
CA LEU A 137 -76.55 -59.45 4.80
C LEU A 137 -75.68 -58.21 5.08
N LEU A 138 -74.51 -58.43 5.63
CA LEU A 138 -73.51 -57.40 5.92
C LEU A 138 -72.12 -57.91 5.53
N TRP A 139 -71.47 -57.19 4.60
CA TRP A 139 -70.03 -57.36 4.39
C TRP A 139 -69.26 -56.53 5.40
N GLU A 140 -68.35 -57.17 6.12
CA GLU A 140 -67.43 -56.50 7.04
C GLU A 140 -65.97 -56.79 6.72
N LEU A 141 -65.15 -55.75 6.90
CA LEU A 141 -63.70 -55.79 6.78
C LEU A 141 -63.08 -55.80 8.18
N ARG A 142 -62.29 -56.84 8.48
CA ARG A 142 -61.43 -56.91 9.67
C ARG A 142 -60.02 -56.43 9.33
N ARG A 143 -59.54 -55.42 10.07
CA ARG A 143 -58.17 -54.91 10.01
C ARG A 143 -57.56 -54.98 11.41
N GLY A 144 -56.77 -56.02 11.66
CA GLY A 144 -56.33 -56.36 13.03
C GLY A 144 -57.52 -56.65 13.93
N ALA A 145 -57.59 -56.00 15.10
CA ALA A 145 -58.72 -56.11 16.02
C ALA A 145 -59.97 -55.32 15.58
N ALA A 146 -59.83 -54.33 14.68
CA ALA A 146 -60.95 -53.48 14.27
C ALA A 146 -61.80 -54.17 13.19
N ARG A 147 -63.13 -54.14 13.35
CA ARG A 147 -64.12 -54.53 12.33
C ARG A 147 -64.83 -53.28 11.82
N ARG A 148 -65.19 -53.26 10.53
CA ARG A 148 -65.94 -52.17 9.89
C ARG A 148 -66.95 -52.73 8.90
N SER A 149 -68.18 -52.25 8.96
CA SER A 149 -69.15 -52.43 7.88
C SER A 149 -68.60 -51.83 6.57
N VAL A 150 -68.80 -52.54 5.47
CA VAL A 150 -68.45 -52.12 4.11
C VAL A 150 -69.73 -51.75 3.36
N LEU A 151 -70.61 -52.73 3.18
CA LEU A 151 -71.91 -52.58 2.53
C LEU A 151 -72.81 -53.73 2.96
N GLY A 152 -74.03 -53.42 3.40
CA GLY A 152 -75.06 -54.40 3.73
C GLY A 152 -76.34 -54.24 2.92
N LEU A 153 -77.14 -55.30 2.92
CA LEU A 153 -78.53 -55.36 2.48
C LEU A 153 -79.37 -55.67 3.72
N SER A 154 -80.32 -54.81 4.09
CA SER A 154 -81.20 -55.05 5.25
C SER A 154 -82.45 -55.85 4.89
N HIS A 155 -83.14 -56.37 5.91
CA HIS A 155 -84.37 -57.19 5.78
C HIS A 155 -85.49 -56.52 4.93
N ASP A 156 -85.51 -55.19 4.87
CA ASP A 156 -86.43 -54.38 4.06
C ASP A 156 -85.95 -54.16 2.61
N GLY A 157 -84.96 -54.93 2.16
CA GLY A 157 -84.44 -54.91 0.79
C GLY A 157 -83.57 -53.69 0.45
N ARG A 158 -83.10 -52.93 1.45
CA ARG A 158 -82.34 -51.68 1.23
C ARG A 158 -80.84 -51.86 1.41
N PHE A 159 -80.06 -51.26 0.51
CA PHE A 159 -78.62 -51.18 0.66
C PHE A 159 -78.21 -50.11 1.67
N ARG A 160 -77.33 -50.48 2.61
CA ARG A 160 -76.82 -49.64 3.69
C ARG A 160 -75.28 -49.64 3.63
N PRO A 161 -74.62 -48.62 3.03
CA PRO A 161 -73.16 -48.53 3.04
C PRO A 161 -72.62 -48.28 4.45
N GLY A 162 -71.45 -48.83 4.74
CA GLY A 162 -70.77 -48.64 6.02
C GLY A 162 -70.00 -47.31 6.11
N PRO A 163 -69.63 -46.86 7.33
CA PRO A 163 -68.89 -45.61 7.52
C PRO A 163 -67.55 -45.57 6.77
N GLY A 164 -67.40 -44.59 5.88
CA GLY A 164 -66.26 -44.43 4.97
C GLY A 164 -66.44 -45.06 3.59
N TYR A 165 -67.56 -45.75 3.34
CA TYR A 165 -67.90 -46.34 2.04
C TYR A 165 -69.07 -45.63 1.34
N GLU A 166 -69.74 -44.67 1.97
CA GLU A 166 -70.96 -44.02 1.45
C GLU A 166 -70.71 -43.26 0.14
N GLN A 167 -69.59 -42.55 0.05
CA GLN A 167 -69.21 -41.85 -1.19
C GLN A 167 -68.85 -42.84 -2.31
N ARG A 168 -68.18 -43.95 -1.98
CA ARG A 168 -67.79 -45.00 -2.94
C ARG A 168 -69.00 -45.78 -3.44
N TYR A 169 -69.97 -46.05 -2.58
CA TYR A 169 -71.27 -46.61 -2.96
C TYR A 169 -72.03 -45.66 -3.91
N ARG A 170 -72.13 -44.36 -3.57
CA ARG A 170 -72.75 -43.35 -4.44
C ARG A 170 -72.04 -43.18 -5.80
N ALA A 171 -70.72 -43.32 -5.84
CA ALA A 171 -69.93 -43.31 -7.07
C ALA A 171 -70.00 -44.63 -7.85
N GLY A 172 -70.60 -45.69 -7.28
CA GLY A 172 -70.64 -47.02 -7.86
C GLY A 172 -69.29 -47.76 -7.84
N ASP A 173 -68.32 -47.31 -7.04
CA ASP A 173 -67.03 -47.96 -6.80
C ASP A 173 -67.15 -49.23 -5.95
N VAL A 174 -68.18 -49.32 -5.11
CA VAL A 174 -68.46 -50.46 -4.22
C VAL A 174 -69.93 -50.80 -4.35
N ARG A 175 -70.25 -52.05 -4.70
CA ARG A 175 -71.60 -52.53 -5.00
C ARG A 175 -71.87 -53.87 -4.33
N LEU A 176 -73.13 -54.14 -4.04
CA LEU A 176 -73.61 -55.42 -3.54
C LEU A 176 -74.74 -55.90 -4.45
N ASP A 177 -74.48 -56.95 -5.22
CA ASP A 177 -75.45 -57.54 -6.14
C ASP A 177 -75.99 -58.86 -5.59
N THR A 178 -77.26 -59.16 -5.83
CA THR A 178 -77.79 -60.53 -5.71
C THR A 178 -77.52 -61.31 -7.00
N VAL A 179 -77.16 -62.58 -6.88
CA VAL A 179 -76.68 -63.44 -7.98
C VAL A 179 -77.33 -64.82 -7.84
N GLY A 180 -78.50 -64.99 -8.47
CA GLY A 180 -79.36 -66.16 -8.23
C GLY A 180 -80.36 -65.92 -7.10
N GLY A 181 -80.80 -66.99 -6.44
CA GLY A 181 -81.74 -66.92 -5.32
C GLY A 181 -81.09 -66.84 -3.94
N ASP A 182 -79.83 -67.25 -3.83
CA ASP A 182 -79.05 -67.43 -2.59
C ASP A 182 -77.66 -66.75 -2.65
N GLY A 183 -77.17 -66.39 -3.84
CA GLY A 183 -75.87 -65.76 -4.02
C GLY A 183 -75.88 -64.25 -3.81
N TYR A 184 -74.82 -63.75 -3.17
CA TYR A 184 -74.56 -62.33 -2.90
C TYR A 184 -73.11 -61.99 -3.25
N ARG A 185 -72.91 -60.91 -4.00
CA ARG A 185 -71.60 -60.49 -4.53
C ARG A 185 -71.27 -59.07 -4.09
N LEU A 186 -70.14 -58.90 -3.39
CA LEU A 186 -69.51 -57.59 -3.20
C LEU A 186 -68.54 -57.35 -4.36
N SER A 187 -68.77 -56.32 -5.17
CA SER A 187 -67.84 -55.91 -6.23
C SER A 187 -67.24 -54.54 -5.90
N VAL A 188 -65.90 -54.45 -5.94
CA VAL A 188 -65.12 -53.24 -5.68
C VAL A 188 -64.36 -52.89 -6.96
N ALA A 189 -64.71 -51.77 -7.59
CA ALA A 189 -64.18 -51.37 -8.90
C ALA A 189 -62.77 -50.76 -8.86
N ARG A 190 -62.34 -50.28 -7.69
CA ARG A 190 -61.02 -49.67 -7.43
C ARG A 190 -60.58 -49.96 -6.01
N ALA A 191 -59.62 -50.87 -5.82
CA ALA A 191 -59.04 -51.21 -4.52
C ALA A 191 -58.21 -50.05 -3.97
N LEU A 192 -58.49 -49.64 -2.73
CA LEU A 192 -57.77 -48.60 -1.99
C LEU A 192 -57.04 -49.21 -0.79
N ALA A 193 -55.98 -48.57 -0.29
CA ALA A 193 -55.29 -49.01 0.94
C ALA A 193 -56.18 -49.01 2.21
N SER A 194 -57.41 -48.49 2.13
CA SER A 194 -58.46 -48.67 3.14
C SER A 194 -59.01 -50.09 3.23
N ASP A 195 -58.89 -50.86 2.15
CA ASP A 195 -59.68 -52.08 1.88
C ASP A 195 -58.93 -53.37 2.24
N GLN A 196 -57.61 -53.29 2.43
CA GLN A 196 -56.76 -54.43 2.78
C GLN A 196 -57.13 -55.03 4.15
N GLY A 197 -57.47 -56.31 4.18
CA GLY A 197 -57.81 -57.07 5.39
C GLY A 197 -58.64 -58.31 5.07
N SER A 198 -59.15 -58.98 6.10
CA SER A 198 -60.01 -60.16 5.94
C SER A 198 -61.47 -59.74 5.83
N TYR A 199 -62.15 -60.21 4.79
CA TYR A 199 -63.56 -59.95 4.54
C TYR A 199 -64.42 -61.10 5.08
N ARG A 200 -65.40 -60.76 5.93
CA ARG A 200 -66.45 -61.68 6.37
C ARG A 200 -67.80 -61.28 5.79
N CYS A 201 -68.57 -62.30 5.41
CA CYS A 201 -69.98 -62.20 5.10
C CYS A 201 -70.75 -62.59 6.37
N VAL A 202 -71.50 -61.65 6.93
CA VAL A 202 -72.44 -61.89 8.03
C VAL A 202 -73.85 -61.85 7.46
N VAL A 203 -74.69 -62.80 7.86
CA VAL A 203 -76.09 -62.88 7.43
C VAL A 203 -76.94 -63.09 8.66
N SER A 204 -77.99 -62.30 8.80
CA SER A 204 -79.00 -62.52 9.83
C SER A 204 -80.40 -62.67 9.26
N GLU A 205 -81.18 -63.54 9.86
CA GLU A 205 -82.55 -63.87 9.49
C GLU A 205 -83.51 -63.13 10.41
N TRP A 206 -84.50 -62.48 9.81
CA TRP A 206 -85.46 -61.59 10.47
C TRP A 206 -86.89 -62.05 10.24
N ILE A 207 -87.74 -61.86 11.25
CA ILE A 207 -89.19 -62.02 11.15
C ILE A 207 -89.88 -60.68 11.42
N GLY A 208 -90.98 -60.43 10.70
CA GLY A 208 -91.84 -59.26 10.91
C GLY A 208 -93.11 -59.67 11.64
N GLU A 209 -93.30 -59.21 12.89
CA GLU A 209 -94.53 -59.42 13.66
C GLU A 209 -95.05 -58.07 14.20
N GLN A 210 -96.36 -57.83 14.03
CA GLN A 210 -97.08 -56.63 14.51
C GLN A 210 -96.45 -55.26 14.13
N GLY A 211 -95.69 -55.21 13.04
CA GLY A 211 -95.00 -53.99 12.56
C GLY A 211 -93.59 -53.79 13.14
N GLY A 212 -93.16 -54.65 14.07
CA GLY A 212 -91.77 -54.76 14.50
C GLY A 212 -90.99 -55.78 13.66
N TRP A 213 -89.67 -55.55 13.54
CA TRP A 213 -88.73 -56.51 12.97
C TRP A 213 -87.87 -57.09 14.09
N GLN A 214 -87.81 -58.42 14.19
CA GLN A 214 -86.97 -59.13 15.16
C GLN A 214 -85.96 -60.01 14.43
N GLU A 215 -84.69 -59.91 14.81
CA GLU A 215 -83.66 -60.85 14.39
C GLU A 215 -83.82 -62.17 15.15
N ILE A 216 -83.80 -63.29 14.43
CA ILE A 216 -84.00 -64.64 14.98
C ILE A 216 -82.75 -65.52 14.88
N GLN A 217 -81.82 -65.22 13.98
CA GLN A 217 -80.55 -65.94 13.85
C GLN A 217 -79.49 -65.08 13.14
N GLU A 218 -78.22 -65.13 13.57
CA GLU A 218 -77.05 -64.61 12.82
C GLU A 218 -76.08 -65.76 12.54
N LYS A 219 -75.47 -65.78 11.34
CA LYS A 219 -74.29 -66.59 11.00
C LYS A 219 -73.27 -65.79 10.20
N ALA A 220 -71.99 -66.09 10.39
CA ALA A 220 -70.88 -65.42 9.72
C ALA A 220 -69.91 -66.42 9.09
N VAL A 221 -69.36 -66.07 7.92
CA VAL A 221 -68.29 -66.83 7.24
C VAL A 221 -67.18 -65.88 6.79
N GLU A 222 -65.92 -66.28 6.97
CA GLU A 222 -64.76 -65.60 6.39
C GLU A 222 -64.65 -66.00 4.91
N VAL A 223 -64.49 -65.04 4.01
CA VAL A 223 -64.55 -65.28 2.55
C VAL A 223 -63.18 -65.21 1.89
N ALA A 224 -62.39 -64.18 2.16
CA ALA A 224 -61.03 -64.02 1.64
C ALA A 224 -60.24 -62.98 2.46
N THR A 225 -58.91 -63.06 2.39
CA THR A 225 -58.03 -61.95 2.79
C THR A 225 -57.56 -61.19 1.55
N VAL A 226 -57.77 -59.88 1.52
CA VAL A 226 -57.34 -59.00 0.44
C VAL A 226 -56.06 -58.27 0.86
N LEU A 227 -55.00 -58.42 0.07
CA LEU A 227 -53.71 -57.76 0.24
C LEU A 227 -53.51 -56.75 -0.90
N ILE A 228 -53.06 -55.53 -0.59
CA ILE A 228 -52.95 -54.45 -1.58
C ILE A 228 -51.51 -53.94 -1.59
N GLN A 229 -50.79 -54.25 -2.67
CA GLN A 229 -49.42 -53.83 -2.90
C GLN A 229 -49.39 -52.36 -3.35
N PRO A 230 -48.56 -51.49 -2.74
CA PRO A 230 -48.35 -50.14 -3.22
C PRO A 230 -47.59 -50.17 -4.55
N THR A 231 -47.96 -49.30 -5.49
CA THR A 231 -47.16 -49.11 -6.72
C THR A 231 -45.90 -48.30 -6.36
N VAL A 232 -44.73 -48.79 -6.75
CA VAL A 232 -43.46 -48.09 -6.53
C VAL A 232 -43.29 -47.04 -7.61
N LEU A 233 -43.03 -45.80 -7.21
CA LEU A 233 -42.73 -44.69 -8.10
C LEU A 233 -41.57 -43.88 -7.51
N ARG A 234 -40.59 -43.52 -8.34
CA ARG A 234 -39.51 -42.59 -7.98
C ARG A 234 -39.27 -41.63 -9.14
N ALA A 235 -39.10 -40.35 -8.82
CA ALA A 235 -38.71 -39.30 -9.75
C ALA A 235 -37.32 -38.78 -9.37
N ALA A 236 -36.44 -38.59 -10.35
CA ALA A 236 -35.06 -38.15 -10.14
C ALA A 236 -34.67 -37.03 -11.10
N VAL A 237 -33.93 -36.03 -10.59
CA VAL A 237 -33.35 -34.91 -11.34
C VAL A 237 -31.87 -34.80 -10.94
N ALA A 238 -31.03 -34.23 -11.81
CA ALA A 238 -29.63 -33.95 -11.48
C ALA A 238 -29.51 -33.08 -10.21
N ARG A 239 -28.63 -33.44 -9.27
CA ARG A 239 -28.57 -32.78 -7.94
C ARG A 239 -28.06 -31.34 -7.98
N SER A 240 -27.13 -31.04 -8.88
CA SER A 240 -26.47 -29.75 -8.98
C SER A 240 -26.09 -29.46 -10.43
N MET A 241 -26.39 -28.27 -10.93
CA MET A 241 -26.01 -27.83 -12.28
C MET A 241 -25.56 -26.36 -12.25
N SER A 242 -24.56 -26.05 -13.07
CA SER A 242 -24.11 -24.68 -13.33
C SER A 242 -24.38 -24.34 -14.80
N VAL A 243 -24.95 -23.18 -15.06
CA VAL A 243 -25.30 -22.71 -16.41
C VAL A 243 -24.83 -21.26 -16.57
N ALA A 244 -24.40 -20.88 -17.78
CA ALA A 244 -24.02 -19.49 -18.06
C ALA A 244 -25.26 -18.62 -18.29
N GLU A 245 -25.25 -17.40 -17.76
CA GLU A 245 -26.29 -16.39 -18.00
C GLU A 245 -26.50 -16.16 -19.51
N GLY A 246 -27.77 -16.13 -19.94
CA GLY A 246 -28.15 -15.99 -21.35
C GLY A 246 -28.06 -17.26 -22.21
N LYS A 247 -27.78 -18.44 -21.63
CA LYS A 247 -27.97 -19.74 -22.32
C LYS A 247 -29.32 -20.37 -21.93
N GLU A 248 -29.66 -21.53 -22.51
CA GLU A 248 -30.83 -22.33 -22.11
C GLU A 248 -30.46 -23.31 -20.98
N LEU A 249 -31.42 -23.60 -20.09
CA LEU A 249 -31.31 -24.57 -18.99
C LEU A 249 -32.26 -25.75 -19.28
N ASP A 250 -31.71 -26.91 -19.63
CA ASP A 250 -32.47 -28.19 -19.72
C ASP A 250 -32.33 -28.98 -18.42
N LEU A 251 -33.45 -29.33 -17.81
CA LEU A 251 -33.59 -30.14 -16.60
C LEU A 251 -34.41 -31.39 -16.90
N THR A 252 -33.79 -32.56 -16.85
CA THR A 252 -34.46 -33.85 -17.06
C THR A 252 -35.01 -34.44 -15.74
N CYS A 253 -36.29 -34.80 -15.74
CA CYS A 253 -36.94 -35.59 -14.70
C CYS A 253 -37.13 -37.03 -15.20
N ASN A 254 -36.38 -37.95 -14.59
CA ASN A 254 -36.42 -39.38 -14.89
C ASN A 254 -37.34 -40.13 -13.93
N ILE A 255 -38.27 -40.91 -14.49
CA ILE A 255 -39.31 -41.64 -13.78
C ILE A 255 -39.02 -43.14 -13.79
N THR A 256 -39.04 -43.77 -12.62
CA THR A 256 -38.97 -45.23 -12.50
C THR A 256 -40.16 -45.77 -11.72
N THR A 257 -40.78 -46.84 -12.23
CA THR A 257 -41.89 -47.54 -11.58
C THR A 257 -41.78 -49.04 -11.84
N ASP A 258 -42.34 -49.85 -10.95
CA ASP A 258 -42.45 -51.31 -11.08
C ASP A 258 -43.65 -51.76 -11.92
N ARG A 259 -44.52 -50.83 -12.34
CA ARG A 259 -45.72 -51.10 -13.13
C ARG A 259 -45.40 -51.09 -14.64
N ALA A 260 -45.97 -52.06 -15.37
CA ALA A 260 -45.70 -52.29 -16.80
C ALA A 260 -46.92 -52.05 -17.73
N ASP A 261 -48.07 -51.70 -17.17
CA ASP A 261 -49.33 -51.45 -17.89
C ASP A 261 -49.29 -50.14 -18.71
N ASP A 262 -50.37 -49.82 -19.46
CA ASP A 262 -50.62 -48.46 -20.02
C ASP A 262 -50.85 -47.46 -18.89
N VAL A 263 -49.75 -46.96 -18.32
CA VAL A 263 -49.71 -45.93 -17.29
C VAL A 263 -49.34 -44.59 -17.90
N ARG A 264 -50.05 -43.54 -17.49
CA ARG A 264 -49.82 -42.17 -17.97
C ARG A 264 -49.31 -41.30 -16.83
N PRO A 265 -48.05 -40.85 -16.87
CA PRO A 265 -47.53 -39.91 -15.89
C PRO A 265 -48.07 -38.50 -16.18
N GLU A 266 -48.47 -37.82 -15.11
CA GLU A 266 -48.68 -36.37 -15.06
C GLU A 266 -47.46 -35.77 -14.36
N VAL A 267 -46.83 -34.75 -14.97
CA VAL A 267 -45.53 -34.21 -14.52
C VAL A 267 -45.63 -32.70 -14.35
N THR A 268 -45.45 -32.23 -13.11
CA THR A 268 -45.42 -30.80 -12.76
C THR A 268 -44.04 -30.40 -12.28
N TRP A 269 -43.48 -29.34 -12.87
CA TRP A 269 -42.22 -28.73 -12.48
C TRP A 269 -42.43 -27.53 -11.58
N TYR A 270 -41.65 -27.47 -10.51
CA TYR A 270 -41.67 -26.39 -9.53
C TYR A 270 -40.27 -25.79 -9.32
N PHE A 271 -40.28 -24.51 -8.97
CA PHE A 271 -39.12 -23.72 -8.54
C PHE A 271 -39.32 -23.21 -7.11
N SER A 272 -38.27 -23.22 -6.30
CA SER A 272 -38.23 -22.51 -5.02
C SER A 272 -36.86 -21.91 -4.76
N ARG A 273 -36.81 -20.88 -3.91
CA ARG A 273 -35.56 -20.26 -3.44
C ARG A 273 -34.92 -21.00 -2.27
N THR A 274 -35.64 -21.93 -1.64
CA THR A 274 -35.16 -22.73 -0.49
C THR A 274 -35.22 -24.22 -0.80
N PRO A 275 -34.32 -25.05 -0.22
CA PRO A 275 -34.24 -26.48 -0.53
C PRO A 275 -35.46 -27.27 -0.04
N ASP A 276 -36.08 -26.88 1.08
CA ASP A 276 -37.26 -27.58 1.62
C ASP A 276 -38.47 -27.51 0.68
N GLY A 277 -38.59 -26.45 -0.13
CA GLY A 277 -39.62 -26.30 -1.15
C GLY A 277 -41.04 -26.61 -0.64
N THR A 278 -41.39 -26.10 0.53
CA THR A 278 -42.72 -26.24 1.15
C THR A 278 -43.71 -25.26 0.52
N LEU A 279 -44.90 -25.74 0.15
CA LEU A 279 -46.01 -24.87 -0.25
C LEU A 279 -46.42 -23.99 0.96
N PRO A 280 -46.70 -22.68 0.76
CA PRO A 280 -46.92 -21.99 -0.51
C PRO A 280 -45.65 -21.42 -1.19
N GLY A 281 -44.45 -21.67 -0.68
CA GLY A 281 -43.19 -21.07 -1.15
C GLY A 281 -42.58 -21.65 -2.44
N SER A 282 -43.37 -22.26 -3.32
CA SER A 282 -42.90 -22.88 -4.58
C SER A 282 -43.77 -22.50 -5.77
N LEU A 283 -43.15 -21.96 -6.81
CA LEU A 283 -43.79 -21.54 -8.06
C LEU A 283 -43.89 -22.73 -9.02
N MET A 284 -45.07 -22.96 -9.60
CA MET A 284 -45.25 -23.92 -10.70
C MET A 284 -44.76 -23.28 -12.00
N LEU A 285 -43.81 -23.93 -12.68
CA LEU A 285 -43.23 -23.44 -13.93
C LEU A 285 -43.95 -24.01 -15.16
N ALA A 286 -44.17 -25.32 -15.14
CA ALA A 286 -44.87 -26.05 -16.20
C ALA A 286 -45.53 -27.33 -15.66
N ARG A 287 -46.60 -27.77 -16.33
CA ARG A 287 -47.31 -29.03 -16.09
C ARG A 287 -47.63 -29.69 -17.42
N LEU A 288 -47.29 -30.97 -17.53
CA LEU A 288 -47.79 -31.87 -18.57
C LEU A 288 -48.88 -32.72 -17.92
N ASP A 289 -50.11 -32.64 -18.45
CA ASP A 289 -51.19 -33.48 -17.96
C ASP A 289 -51.17 -34.89 -18.58
N ARG A 290 -52.02 -35.76 -18.04
CA ARG A 290 -52.20 -37.16 -18.47
C ARG A 290 -52.54 -37.29 -19.98
N ASP A 291 -53.22 -36.30 -20.53
CA ASP A 291 -53.68 -36.29 -21.93
C ASP A 291 -52.65 -35.57 -22.84
N SER A 292 -51.44 -35.33 -22.31
CA SER A 292 -50.27 -34.73 -22.96
C SER A 292 -50.41 -33.25 -23.33
N LEU A 293 -51.30 -32.52 -22.66
CA LEU A 293 -51.40 -31.06 -22.79
C LEU A 293 -50.36 -30.37 -21.89
N VAL A 294 -49.64 -29.41 -22.44
CA VAL A 294 -48.65 -28.60 -21.71
C VAL A 294 -49.26 -27.27 -21.30
N GLN A 295 -49.24 -27.00 -20.00
CA GLN A 295 -49.45 -25.67 -19.43
C GLN A 295 -48.11 -25.16 -18.88
N SER A 296 -47.51 -24.13 -19.48
CA SER A 296 -46.25 -23.55 -19.01
C SER A 296 -46.27 -22.02 -18.91
N SER A 297 -45.34 -21.47 -18.12
CA SER A 297 -45.05 -20.04 -18.05
C SER A 297 -44.30 -19.56 -19.31
N PRO A 298 -44.35 -18.27 -19.66
CA PRO A 298 -43.51 -17.71 -20.72
C PRO A 298 -42.02 -18.03 -20.51
N HIS A 299 -41.27 -18.21 -21.62
CA HIS A 299 -39.86 -18.66 -21.64
C HIS A 299 -39.60 -20.07 -21.07
N VAL A 300 -40.63 -20.80 -20.62
CA VAL A 300 -40.53 -22.19 -20.16
C VAL A 300 -41.24 -23.12 -21.14
N ALA A 301 -40.53 -24.14 -21.62
CA ALA A 301 -41.09 -25.26 -22.36
C ALA A 301 -40.95 -26.57 -21.57
N LEU A 302 -41.92 -27.47 -21.74
CA LEU A 302 -41.91 -28.81 -21.17
C LEU A 302 -42.13 -29.81 -22.30
N SER A 303 -41.25 -30.80 -22.41
CA SER A 303 -41.26 -31.82 -23.45
C SER A 303 -40.91 -33.19 -22.86
N HIS A 304 -41.03 -34.25 -23.66
CA HIS A 304 -40.59 -35.59 -23.28
C HIS A 304 -40.06 -36.32 -24.51
N VAL A 305 -39.04 -37.15 -24.32
CA VAL A 305 -38.40 -37.94 -25.38
C VAL A 305 -38.91 -39.39 -25.34
N ASP A 306 -39.24 -39.88 -24.15
CA ASP A 306 -39.85 -41.18 -23.91
C ASP A 306 -40.85 -41.09 -22.73
N ALA A 307 -41.55 -42.18 -22.42
CA ALA A 307 -42.58 -42.22 -21.36
C ALA A 307 -42.04 -42.15 -19.91
N ARG A 308 -40.74 -41.88 -19.73
CA ARG A 308 -40.02 -41.83 -18.45
C ARG A 308 -39.07 -40.62 -18.34
N SER A 309 -38.67 -39.97 -19.44
CA SER A 309 -37.75 -38.82 -19.47
C SER A 309 -38.46 -37.52 -19.88
N TYR A 310 -38.64 -36.61 -18.90
CA TYR A 310 -39.39 -35.35 -19.05
C TYR A 310 -38.48 -34.13 -18.88
N HIS A 311 -38.34 -33.33 -19.93
CA HIS A 311 -37.38 -32.22 -20.05
C HIS A 311 -38.05 -30.87 -19.85
N LEU A 312 -37.60 -30.12 -18.84
CA LEU A 312 -37.93 -28.71 -18.62
C LEU A 312 -36.84 -27.83 -19.24
N LEU A 313 -37.18 -27.09 -20.29
CA LEU A 313 -36.30 -26.12 -20.93
C LEU A 313 -36.69 -24.71 -20.47
N VAL A 314 -35.81 -24.04 -19.73
CA VAL A 314 -35.95 -22.61 -19.39
C VAL A 314 -35.03 -21.81 -20.31
N ARG A 315 -35.61 -20.93 -21.12
CA ARG A 315 -34.87 -20.05 -22.05
C ARG A 315 -34.38 -18.81 -21.34
N ASP A 316 -33.25 -18.29 -21.84
CA ASP A 316 -32.65 -17.03 -21.41
C ASP A 316 -32.51 -16.93 -19.88
N VAL A 317 -31.68 -17.76 -19.25
CA VAL A 317 -31.55 -17.72 -17.77
C VAL A 317 -30.76 -16.52 -17.27
N SER A 318 -31.16 -15.95 -16.14
CA SER A 318 -30.38 -14.96 -15.35
C SER A 318 -30.12 -15.46 -13.93
N LYS A 319 -29.42 -14.65 -13.12
CA LYS A 319 -29.23 -14.94 -11.69
C LYS A 319 -30.55 -15.09 -10.91
N GLU A 320 -31.67 -14.55 -11.40
CA GLU A 320 -33.00 -14.73 -10.76
C GLU A 320 -33.54 -16.17 -10.89
N ASN A 321 -33.01 -16.95 -11.84
CA ASN A 321 -33.32 -18.36 -12.05
C ASN A 321 -32.42 -19.30 -11.21
N SER A 322 -31.46 -18.76 -10.44
CA SER A 322 -30.70 -19.57 -9.47
C SER A 322 -31.60 -19.98 -8.31
N GLY A 323 -31.54 -21.25 -7.90
CA GLY A 323 -32.40 -21.80 -6.87
C GLY A 323 -32.58 -23.31 -6.97
N TYR A 324 -33.75 -23.80 -6.55
CA TYR A 324 -34.04 -25.22 -6.41
C TYR A 324 -35.21 -25.64 -7.30
N TYR A 325 -34.95 -26.56 -8.23
CA TYR A 325 -35.94 -27.08 -9.17
C TYR A 325 -36.30 -28.52 -8.79
N PHE A 326 -37.59 -28.88 -8.85
CA PHE A 326 -38.01 -30.26 -8.60
C PHE A 326 -39.23 -30.63 -9.45
N CYS A 327 -39.27 -31.88 -9.89
CA CYS A 327 -40.46 -32.44 -10.53
C CYS A 327 -41.33 -33.19 -9.51
N HIS A 328 -42.63 -33.12 -9.74
CA HIS A 328 -43.66 -33.83 -9.02
C HIS A 328 -44.45 -34.66 -10.02
N VAL A 329 -44.57 -35.96 -9.77
CA VAL A 329 -45.05 -36.96 -10.72
C VAL A 329 -46.22 -37.71 -10.10
N ALA A 330 -47.38 -37.67 -10.75
CA ALA A 330 -48.53 -38.51 -10.42
C ALA A 330 -48.72 -39.56 -11.52
N LEU A 331 -48.76 -40.84 -11.15
CA LEU A 331 -48.94 -41.94 -12.11
C LEU A 331 -50.42 -42.33 -12.17
N TRP A 332 -51.01 -42.29 -13.36
CA TRP A 332 -52.41 -42.65 -13.60
C TRP A 332 -52.52 -43.98 -14.34
N ALA A 333 -53.50 -44.81 -13.95
CA ALA A 333 -53.84 -46.07 -14.61
C ALA A 333 -55.32 -46.11 -15.05
N PRO A 334 -55.68 -46.92 -16.07
CA PRO A 334 -57.05 -47.07 -16.52
C PRO A 334 -57.86 -47.95 -15.55
N GLY A 335 -59.05 -47.48 -15.15
CA GLY A 335 -60.04 -48.26 -14.41
C GLY A 335 -61.11 -48.89 -15.32
N HIS A 336 -61.96 -49.76 -14.77
CA HIS A 336 -62.88 -50.61 -15.56
C HIS A 336 -63.85 -49.83 -16.48
N ASN A 337 -64.14 -48.55 -16.18
CA ASN A 337 -65.13 -47.74 -16.90
C ASN A 337 -64.49 -46.61 -17.74
N ARG A 338 -63.32 -46.87 -18.34
CA ARG A 338 -62.46 -45.88 -19.05
C ARG A 338 -62.05 -44.66 -18.21
N SER A 339 -62.26 -44.70 -16.89
CA SER A 339 -61.90 -43.65 -15.95
C SER A 339 -60.47 -43.83 -15.46
N TRP A 340 -59.66 -42.78 -15.55
CA TRP A 340 -58.29 -42.79 -15.04
C TRP A 340 -58.26 -42.52 -13.53
N HIS A 341 -57.40 -43.22 -12.81
CA HIS A 341 -57.21 -43.04 -11.37
C HIS A 341 -55.72 -43.01 -11.01
N LYS A 342 -55.35 -42.19 -10.01
CA LYS A 342 -53.97 -42.05 -9.55
C LYS A 342 -53.59 -43.29 -8.72
N VAL A 343 -52.49 -43.95 -9.08
CA VAL A 343 -52.01 -45.20 -8.44
C VAL A 343 -50.71 -45.02 -7.66
N ALA A 344 -49.94 -43.98 -7.97
CA ALA A 344 -48.75 -43.57 -7.23
C ALA A 344 -48.50 -42.06 -7.39
N GLU A 345 -47.72 -41.50 -6.47
CA GLU A 345 -47.30 -40.10 -6.46
C GLU A 345 -45.89 -39.99 -5.88
N ALA A 346 -45.01 -39.20 -6.51
CA ALA A 346 -43.62 -39.05 -6.12
C ALA A 346 -43.10 -37.63 -6.42
N ARG A 347 -42.16 -37.14 -5.61
CA ARG A 347 -41.47 -35.87 -5.80
C ARG A 347 -39.97 -36.12 -5.86
N SER A 348 -39.26 -35.45 -6.77
CA SER A 348 -37.80 -35.54 -6.85
C SER A 348 -37.13 -34.83 -5.68
N ALA A 349 -35.87 -35.18 -5.41
CA ALA A 349 -34.99 -34.29 -4.67
C ALA A 349 -34.87 -32.94 -5.41
N PRO A 350 -34.65 -31.82 -4.69
CA PRO A 350 -34.41 -30.52 -5.30
C PRO A 350 -33.04 -30.49 -6.01
N ALA A 351 -33.05 -30.11 -7.28
CA ALA A 351 -31.89 -29.80 -8.09
C ALA A 351 -31.43 -28.37 -7.82
N SER A 352 -30.22 -28.19 -7.29
CA SER A 352 -29.62 -26.87 -7.13
C SER A 352 -29.07 -26.38 -8.47
N VAL A 353 -29.63 -25.28 -8.99
CA VAL A 353 -29.14 -24.61 -10.20
C VAL A 353 -28.52 -23.30 -9.79
N ASP A 354 -27.26 -23.07 -10.18
CA ASP A 354 -26.65 -21.75 -10.13
C ASP A 354 -26.35 -21.20 -11.52
N VAL A 355 -26.79 -19.97 -11.76
CA VAL A 355 -26.52 -19.24 -13.00
C VAL A 355 -25.26 -18.41 -12.79
N THR A 356 -24.20 -18.76 -13.51
CA THR A 356 -22.89 -18.11 -13.44
C THR A 356 -22.78 -17.04 -14.52
N ARG A 357 -22.16 -15.91 -14.17
CA ARG A 357 -21.82 -14.85 -15.13
C ARG A 357 -20.37 -15.06 -15.59
N LEU A 358 -20.13 -15.01 -16.89
CA LEU A 358 -18.77 -15.06 -17.44
C LEU A 358 -18.09 -13.71 -17.19
N GLU A 359 -17.10 -13.70 -16.29
CA GLU A 359 -16.26 -12.52 -16.06
C GLU A 359 -15.15 -12.42 -17.12
N PRO A 360 -14.88 -11.22 -17.68
CA PRO A 360 -13.79 -11.03 -18.63
C PRO A 360 -12.43 -11.12 -17.93
N ASP A 361 -11.53 -11.94 -18.49
CA ASP A 361 -10.14 -12.05 -18.07
C ASP A 361 -9.26 -11.10 -18.90
N TYR A 362 -8.56 -10.20 -18.22
CA TYR A 362 -7.70 -9.17 -18.81
C TYR A 362 -6.73 -8.62 -17.75
N GLN A 363 -5.60 -8.07 -18.19
CA GLN A 363 -4.63 -7.37 -17.34
C GLN A 363 -4.49 -5.89 -17.76
N VAL A 364 -3.99 -5.06 -16.85
CA VAL A 364 -3.84 -3.61 -17.05
C VAL A 364 -2.42 -3.17 -16.67
N TYR A 365 -1.78 -2.45 -17.57
CA TYR A 365 -0.45 -1.88 -17.37
C TYR A 365 -0.50 -0.38 -17.59
N LEU A 366 0.23 0.37 -16.76
CA LEU A 366 0.54 1.78 -17.01
C LEU A 366 2.03 1.86 -17.33
N ASN A 367 2.38 2.56 -18.40
CA ASN A 367 3.76 2.85 -18.80
C ASN A 367 3.96 4.36 -18.93
N ALA A 368 5.17 4.86 -18.66
CA ALA A 368 5.54 6.23 -19.01
C ALA A 368 6.38 6.20 -20.29
N SER A 369 5.81 6.68 -21.41
CA SER A 369 6.54 6.82 -22.68
C SER A 369 7.24 8.16 -22.82
N LYS A 370 6.89 9.15 -21.98
CA LYS A 370 7.71 10.33 -21.67
C LYS A 370 7.74 10.55 -20.15
N VAL A 371 8.94 10.66 -19.60
CA VAL A 371 9.24 11.01 -18.21
C VAL A 371 9.94 12.37 -18.23
N PRO A 372 9.58 13.31 -17.34
CA PRO A 372 10.18 14.64 -17.32
C PRO A 372 11.55 14.62 -16.61
N GLU A 373 12.48 15.45 -17.07
CA GLU A 373 13.76 15.70 -16.40
C GLU A 373 13.72 17.04 -15.62
N PHE A 374 12.88 17.98 -16.05
CA PHE A 374 12.74 19.33 -15.52
C PHE A 374 11.26 19.74 -15.35
N SER A 375 11.02 20.90 -14.71
CA SER A 375 9.72 21.59 -14.80
C SER A 375 9.41 21.96 -16.26
N ASP A 376 8.12 22.00 -16.58
CA ASP A 376 7.56 22.32 -17.90
C ASP A 376 7.95 21.35 -19.03
N ASP A 377 8.51 20.17 -18.71
CA ASP A 377 8.65 19.05 -19.64
C ASP A 377 7.31 18.36 -19.98
N LEU A 378 7.30 17.69 -21.12
CA LEU A 378 6.20 16.82 -21.57
C LEU A 378 6.26 15.47 -20.83
N THR A 379 5.18 15.12 -20.13
CA THR A 379 5.01 13.78 -19.52
C THR A 379 3.90 13.03 -20.20
N GLU A 380 4.09 11.72 -20.43
CA GLU A 380 3.12 10.89 -21.13
C GLU A 380 3.00 9.50 -20.52
N LEU A 381 1.75 9.13 -20.20
CA LEU A 381 1.35 7.96 -19.45
C LEU A 381 0.32 7.14 -20.24
N GLU A 382 0.74 5.97 -20.71
CA GLU A 382 -0.10 5.05 -21.51
C GLU A 382 -0.68 3.95 -20.63
N CYS A 383 -2.00 3.93 -20.49
CA CYS A 383 -2.73 2.82 -19.90
C CYS A 383 -3.08 1.81 -21.01
N ARG A 384 -2.64 0.55 -20.85
CA ARG A 384 -2.82 -0.52 -21.84
C ARG A 384 -3.55 -1.72 -21.23
N ILE A 385 -4.55 -2.23 -21.95
CA ILE A 385 -5.31 -3.45 -21.63
C ILE A 385 -4.69 -4.63 -22.41
N VAL A 386 -4.31 -5.71 -21.75
CA VAL A 386 -3.67 -6.88 -22.40
C VAL A 386 -4.28 -8.21 -21.93
N ASP A 387 -3.87 -9.31 -22.56
CA ASP A 387 -4.34 -10.69 -22.32
C ASP A 387 -5.86 -10.91 -22.43
N MET A 388 -6.56 -10.02 -23.15
CA MET A 388 -8.01 -10.08 -23.33
C MET A 388 -8.42 -11.29 -24.18
N LYS A 389 -8.84 -12.36 -23.52
CA LYS A 389 -9.37 -13.59 -24.14
C LYS A 389 -10.82 -13.37 -24.60
N SER A 390 -11.03 -12.55 -25.62
CA SER A 390 -12.37 -12.27 -26.13
C SER A 390 -12.97 -13.47 -26.90
N SER A 391 -14.09 -14.00 -26.41
CA SER A 391 -14.93 -14.96 -27.13
C SER A 391 -16.27 -14.36 -27.60
N GLU A 392 -16.74 -13.27 -26.99
CA GLU A 392 -18.00 -12.61 -27.33
C GLU A 392 -17.83 -11.07 -27.35
N ALA A 393 -18.46 -10.39 -28.32
CA ALA A 393 -18.25 -8.96 -28.63
C ALA A 393 -19.09 -7.99 -27.76
N SER A 394 -19.27 -8.32 -26.48
CA SER A 394 -20.30 -7.75 -25.58
C SER A 394 -19.76 -6.96 -24.38
N VAL A 395 -18.45 -6.68 -24.35
CA VAL A 395 -17.76 -5.98 -23.26
C VAL A 395 -17.41 -4.53 -23.65
N ARG A 396 -17.57 -3.59 -22.72
CA ARG A 396 -17.04 -2.22 -22.80
C ARG A 396 -16.08 -1.96 -21.64
N PHE A 397 -15.14 -1.04 -21.83
CA PHE A 397 -14.21 -0.60 -20.79
C PHE A 397 -14.41 0.87 -20.44
N THR A 398 -14.30 1.19 -19.16
CA THR A 398 -14.10 2.57 -18.66
C THR A 398 -12.69 2.63 -18.08
N VAL A 399 -11.93 3.67 -18.42
CA VAL A 399 -10.57 3.90 -17.90
C VAL A 399 -10.57 5.12 -17.00
N SER A 400 -10.06 4.96 -15.78
CA SER A 400 -9.95 6.01 -14.77
C SER A 400 -8.49 6.22 -14.38
N TRP A 401 -8.01 7.46 -14.46
CA TRP A 401 -6.64 7.83 -14.07
C TRP A 401 -6.62 8.43 -12.67
N TYR A 402 -5.68 7.99 -11.85
CA TYR A 402 -5.51 8.42 -10.46
C TYR A 402 -4.10 8.93 -10.19
N TYR A 403 -4.01 9.83 -9.23
CA TYR A 403 -2.78 10.42 -8.72
C TYR A 403 -2.68 10.25 -7.20
N ARG A 404 -1.48 10.01 -6.67
CA ARG A 404 -1.21 10.05 -5.23
C ARG A 404 0.18 10.61 -4.94
N VAL A 405 0.27 11.48 -3.93
CA VAL A 405 1.53 12.03 -3.44
C VAL A 405 2.03 11.15 -2.28
N ASN A 406 3.25 10.62 -2.38
CA ASN A 406 3.86 9.85 -1.29
C ASN A 406 4.32 10.80 -0.15
N ARG A 407 3.40 11.18 0.74
CA ARG A 407 3.74 11.82 2.02
C ARG A 407 4.38 10.81 2.98
N ARG A 408 5.18 11.30 3.93
CA ARG A 408 5.98 10.48 4.87
C ARG A 408 5.24 10.10 6.17
N SER A 409 3.92 9.90 6.14
CA SER A 409 3.11 9.46 7.29
C SER A 409 2.22 8.28 6.93
N ASP A 410 1.85 7.47 7.94
CA ASP A 410 0.92 6.33 7.83
C ASP A 410 -0.56 6.74 7.62
N ASP A 411 -0.82 7.99 7.25
CA ASP A 411 -2.15 8.44 6.84
C ASP A 411 -2.50 7.82 5.48
N ALA A 412 -3.70 7.24 5.39
CA ALA A 412 -4.19 6.65 4.15
C ALA A 412 -4.34 7.71 3.05
N VAL A 413 -3.33 7.85 2.19
CA VAL A 413 -3.29 8.82 1.08
C VAL A 413 -4.44 8.53 0.12
N ALA A 414 -5.51 9.31 0.25
CA ALA A 414 -6.63 9.31 -0.69
C ALA A 414 -6.09 9.59 -2.10
N SER A 415 -6.30 8.64 -3.01
CA SER A 415 -5.81 8.77 -4.38
C SER A 415 -6.80 9.63 -5.18
N GLU A 416 -6.32 10.77 -5.66
CA GLU A 416 -7.10 11.78 -6.36
C GLU A 416 -7.48 11.28 -7.76
N LEU A 417 -8.76 11.39 -8.12
CA LEU A 417 -9.25 11.07 -9.45
C LEU A 417 -8.89 12.21 -10.42
N LEU A 418 -8.12 11.89 -11.46
CA LEU A 418 -7.80 12.83 -12.53
C LEU A 418 -8.90 12.83 -13.59
N ALA A 419 -9.19 11.69 -14.22
CA ALA A 419 -10.23 11.63 -15.24
C ALA A 419 -10.85 10.24 -15.34
N VAL A 420 -12.04 10.17 -15.91
CA VAL A 420 -12.76 8.95 -16.29
C VAL A 420 -13.16 9.05 -17.75
N MET A 421 -12.65 8.16 -18.60
CA MET A 421 -13.09 7.98 -19.98
C MET A 421 -13.99 6.75 -20.05
N ASN A 422 -15.28 6.95 -20.30
CA ASN A 422 -16.26 5.87 -20.37
C ASN A 422 -16.20 5.14 -21.72
N GLY A 423 -16.79 3.94 -21.78
CA GLY A 423 -16.84 3.12 -23.01
C GLY A 423 -17.70 3.65 -24.16
N ASP A 424 -18.22 4.87 -24.04
CA ASP A 424 -18.86 5.68 -25.09
C ASP A 424 -17.98 6.88 -25.52
N TRP A 425 -16.75 6.96 -25.03
CA TRP A 425 -15.76 8.04 -25.20
C TRP A 425 -16.10 9.35 -24.48
N THR A 426 -17.13 9.37 -23.61
CA THR A 426 -17.38 10.52 -22.74
C THR A 426 -16.30 10.64 -21.67
N LEU A 427 -15.56 11.75 -21.70
CA LEU A 427 -14.49 12.08 -20.77
C LEU A 427 -15.02 12.98 -19.65
N LYS A 428 -14.78 12.61 -18.40
CA LYS A 428 -15.15 13.38 -17.20
C LYS A 428 -13.90 13.68 -16.39
N TYR A 429 -13.63 14.96 -16.16
CA TYR A 429 -12.50 15.43 -15.35
C TYR A 429 -12.87 15.44 -13.86
N GLY A 430 -11.97 14.95 -13.01
CA GLY A 430 -12.01 15.15 -11.56
C GLY A 430 -11.52 16.55 -11.19
N ASP A 431 -11.97 17.07 -10.05
CA ASP A 431 -12.01 18.52 -9.78
C ASP A 431 -10.65 19.24 -9.92
N ARG A 432 -9.56 18.63 -9.43
CA ARG A 432 -8.20 19.18 -9.55
C ARG A 432 -7.71 19.26 -11.00
N SER A 433 -8.02 18.27 -11.82
CA SER A 433 -7.60 18.21 -13.23
C SER A 433 -8.37 19.18 -14.13
N LYS A 434 -9.61 19.50 -13.74
CA LYS A 434 -10.64 20.11 -14.60
C LYS A 434 -10.17 21.42 -15.23
N GLN A 435 -9.55 22.30 -14.44
CA GLN A 435 -9.00 23.56 -14.92
C GLN A 435 -7.86 23.32 -15.94
N ARG A 436 -6.85 22.52 -15.58
CA ARG A 436 -5.71 22.22 -16.47
C ARG A 436 -6.12 21.49 -17.75
N ALA A 437 -7.19 20.70 -17.71
CA ALA A 437 -7.75 20.08 -18.92
C ALA A 437 -8.52 21.08 -19.80
N GLN A 438 -9.23 22.04 -19.20
CA GLN A 438 -9.86 23.15 -19.94
C GLN A 438 -8.82 24.10 -20.55
N ASP A 439 -7.68 24.30 -19.88
CA ASP A 439 -6.53 25.09 -20.36
C ASP A 439 -5.65 24.35 -21.39
N GLY A 440 -6.02 23.12 -21.79
CA GLY A 440 -5.30 22.29 -22.76
C GLY A 440 -3.96 21.71 -22.27
N ASP A 441 -3.70 21.81 -20.96
CA ASP A 441 -2.44 21.43 -20.31
C ASP A 441 -2.42 19.94 -19.92
N PHE A 442 -3.60 19.38 -19.58
CA PHE A 442 -3.85 17.95 -19.39
C PHE A 442 -4.70 17.41 -20.54
N ILE A 443 -4.20 16.42 -21.28
CA ILE A 443 -4.88 15.82 -22.43
C ILE A 443 -5.07 14.32 -22.17
N PHE A 444 -6.31 13.85 -22.20
CA PHE A 444 -6.64 12.41 -22.14
C PHE A 444 -7.20 11.98 -23.50
N SER A 445 -6.64 10.93 -24.07
CA SER A 445 -6.95 10.47 -25.42
C SER A 445 -6.94 8.95 -25.51
N LYS A 446 -7.57 8.42 -26.55
CA LYS A 446 -7.60 6.99 -26.85
C LYS A 446 -6.99 6.78 -28.22
N GLU A 447 -5.80 6.18 -28.25
CA GLU A 447 -5.00 6.02 -29.46
C GLU A 447 -5.37 4.71 -30.19
N HIS A 448 -5.52 3.62 -29.43
CA HIS A 448 -5.90 2.31 -29.94
C HIS A 448 -7.04 1.70 -29.12
N THR A 449 -7.63 0.59 -29.57
CA THR A 449 -8.77 -0.08 -28.89
C THR A 449 -8.48 -0.50 -27.44
N ASP A 450 -7.21 -0.69 -27.12
CA ASP A 450 -6.64 -1.17 -25.86
C ASP A 450 -5.77 -0.13 -25.13
N THR A 451 -5.41 0.98 -25.79
CA THR A 451 -4.35 1.91 -25.37
C THR A 451 -4.87 3.34 -25.26
N PHE A 452 -4.72 3.91 -24.06
CA PHE A 452 -5.29 5.19 -23.64
C PHE A 452 -4.17 6.07 -23.08
N SER A 453 -3.86 7.18 -23.75
CA SER A 453 -2.78 8.11 -23.35
C SER A 453 -3.31 9.25 -22.49
N PHE A 454 -2.65 9.51 -21.37
CA PHE A 454 -2.74 10.74 -20.60
C PHE A 454 -1.41 11.51 -20.74
N ARG A 455 -1.50 12.71 -21.34
CA ARG A 455 -0.36 13.54 -21.71
C ARG A 455 -0.45 14.88 -20.96
N ILE A 456 0.56 15.19 -20.16
CA ILE A 456 0.72 16.48 -19.45
C ILE A 456 1.69 17.32 -20.28
N GLN A 457 1.19 18.42 -20.87
CA GLN A 457 1.99 19.27 -21.75
C GLN A 457 3.17 19.96 -21.05
N ARG A 458 3.03 20.23 -19.75
CA ARG A 458 4.03 20.87 -18.89
C ARG A 458 3.88 20.34 -17.46
N THR A 459 4.76 19.46 -17.01
CA THR A 459 4.72 19.02 -15.59
C THR A 459 5.24 20.10 -14.66
N THR A 460 4.51 20.37 -13.58
CA THR A 460 4.94 21.26 -12.49
C THR A 460 5.38 20.45 -11.28
N GLU A 461 6.03 21.10 -10.31
CA GLU A 461 6.42 20.47 -9.04
C GLU A 461 5.25 19.77 -8.31
N GLU A 462 4.02 20.18 -8.56
CA GLU A 462 2.79 19.57 -8.01
C GLU A 462 2.41 18.21 -8.64
N ASP A 463 2.93 17.90 -9.83
CA ASP A 463 2.72 16.65 -10.58
C ASP A 463 3.68 15.52 -10.12
N ARG A 464 4.54 15.78 -9.13
CA ARG A 464 5.44 14.76 -8.57
C ARG A 464 4.73 13.76 -7.67
N GLY A 465 4.44 12.60 -8.23
CA GLY A 465 3.82 11.51 -7.48
C GLY A 465 3.68 10.22 -8.27
N ASN A 466 2.83 9.34 -7.73
CA ASN A 466 2.55 8.05 -8.34
C ASN A 466 1.24 8.16 -9.11
N TYR A 467 1.27 7.81 -10.39
CA TYR A 467 0.11 7.69 -11.24
C TYR A 467 -0.26 6.22 -11.42
N TYR A 468 -1.54 5.91 -11.47
CA TYR A 468 -2.04 4.58 -11.84
C TYR A 468 -3.36 4.71 -12.60
N CYS A 469 -3.67 3.74 -13.47
CA CYS A 469 -4.98 3.64 -14.10
C CYS A 469 -5.77 2.46 -13.54
N VAL A 470 -7.09 2.59 -13.55
CA VAL A 470 -8.04 1.53 -13.21
C VAL A 470 -8.94 1.32 -14.41
N VAL A 471 -9.07 0.08 -14.87
CA VAL A 471 -9.96 -0.27 -15.97
C VAL A 471 -11.12 -1.10 -15.45
N SER A 472 -12.32 -0.51 -15.49
CA SER A 472 -13.57 -1.19 -15.20
C SER A 472 -14.10 -1.87 -16.46
N ALA A 473 -14.28 -3.19 -16.44
CA ALA A 473 -15.01 -3.90 -17.47
C ALA A 473 -16.52 -3.86 -17.21
N TRP A 474 -17.31 -3.71 -18.28
CA TRP A 474 -18.77 -3.66 -18.24
C TRP A 474 -19.35 -4.69 -19.21
N THR A 475 -20.21 -5.56 -18.68
CA THR A 475 -21.01 -6.53 -19.46
C THR A 475 -22.41 -5.96 -19.72
N LYS A 476 -22.89 -6.09 -20.96
CA LYS A 476 -24.29 -5.77 -21.30
C LYS A 476 -25.27 -6.77 -20.66
N GLN A 477 -26.38 -6.29 -20.12
CA GLN A 477 -27.48 -7.11 -19.60
C GLN A 477 -28.64 -7.22 -20.60
N ARG A 478 -29.60 -8.13 -20.35
CA ARG A 478 -30.80 -8.35 -21.19
C ARG A 478 -31.75 -7.15 -21.30
N ASN A 479 -31.69 -6.20 -20.37
CA ASN A 479 -32.44 -4.94 -20.40
C ASN A 479 -31.68 -3.83 -21.14
N ASP A 480 -30.67 -4.18 -21.95
CA ASP A 480 -29.72 -3.30 -22.64
C ASP A 480 -28.85 -2.38 -21.75
N SER A 481 -29.00 -2.46 -20.42
CA SER A 481 -28.15 -1.75 -19.46
C SER A 481 -26.74 -2.35 -19.38
N TRP A 482 -25.78 -1.56 -18.91
CA TRP A 482 -24.40 -1.99 -18.71
C TRP A 482 -24.13 -2.11 -17.22
N VAL A 483 -23.65 -3.28 -16.78
CA VAL A 483 -23.26 -3.53 -15.40
C VAL A 483 -21.79 -3.87 -15.32
N LYS A 484 -21.10 -3.15 -14.44
CA LYS A 484 -19.69 -3.28 -14.12
C LYS A 484 -19.42 -4.67 -13.54
N SER A 485 -18.48 -5.39 -14.16
CA SER A 485 -18.15 -6.77 -13.83
C SER A 485 -16.96 -6.84 -12.87
N LYS A 486 -15.91 -6.08 -13.15
CA LYS A 486 -14.60 -6.16 -12.48
C LYS A 486 -13.84 -4.83 -12.62
N ASP A 487 -12.99 -4.53 -11.65
CA ASP A 487 -11.92 -3.54 -11.75
C ASP A 487 -10.56 -4.25 -11.80
N VAL A 488 -9.65 -3.73 -12.62
CA VAL A 488 -8.24 -4.10 -12.60
C VAL A 488 -7.39 -2.83 -12.51
N PHE A 489 -6.49 -2.81 -11.53
CA PHE A 489 -5.61 -1.68 -11.23
C PHE A 489 -4.25 -1.92 -11.88
N SER A 490 -3.69 -0.91 -12.55
CA SER A 490 -2.29 -0.97 -12.99
C SER A 490 -1.34 -0.96 -11.80
N LYS A 491 -0.13 -1.49 -11.99
CA LYS A 491 0.99 -1.10 -11.12
C LYS A 491 1.19 0.42 -11.20
N PRO A 492 1.50 1.11 -10.10
CA PRO A 492 1.73 2.55 -10.11
C PRO A 492 3.08 2.90 -10.75
N VAL A 493 3.10 3.98 -11.53
CA VAL A 493 4.30 4.57 -12.13
C VAL A 493 4.63 5.85 -11.37
N ASN A 494 5.87 5.97 -10.89
CA ASN A 494 6.33 7.13 -10.12
C ASN A 494 6.98 8.16 -11.06
N ILE A 495 6.36 9.34 -11.20
CA ILE A 495 6.88 10.47 -11.97
C ILE A 495 7.60 11.40 -11.00
N PHE A 496 8.92 11.48 -11.12
CA PHE A 496 9.79 12.24 -10.22
C PHE A 496 11.11 12.60 -10.92
N TRP A 497 11.59 13.82 -10.70
CA TRP A 497 12.87 14.32 -11.19
C TRP A 497 13.61 15.07 -10.06
N ALA A 498 14.93 15.14 -10.15
CA ALA A 498 15.76 15.73 -9.11
C ALA A 498 15.78 17.26 -9.21
N SER A 499 14.96 17.94 -8.41
CA SER A 499 15.17 19.36 -8.08
C SER A 499 16.35 19.47 -7.11
N GLU A 500 17.56 19.41 -7.66
CA GLU A 500 18.69 20.13 -7.08
C GLU A 500 18.55 21.62 -7.36
N ASP A 501 19.11 22.47 -6.49
CA ASP A 501 19.09 23.92 -6.67
C ASP A 501 19.78 24.36 -7.98
N SER A 502 19.30 25.47 -8.56
CA SER A 502 19.90 26.12 -9.72
C SER A 502 21.21 26.81 -9.34
N VAL A 503 22.35 26.15 -9.58
CA VAL A 503 23.68 26.68 -9.21
C VAL A 503 24.25 27.52 -10.34
N LEU A 504 24.61 28.78 -10.06
CA LEU A 504 25.28 29.69 -10.98
C LEU A 504 26.61 30.19 -10.37
N VAL A 505 27.71 29.95 -11.07
CA VAL A 505 29.06 30.37 -10.67
C VAL A 505 29.62 31.32 -11.73
N VAL A 506 30.12 32.47 -11.29
CA VAL A 506 30.78 33.47 -12.15
C VAL A 506 32.23 33.63 -11.71
N LYS A 507 33.17 33.70 -12.65
CA LYS A 507 34.58 34.00 -12.37
C LYS A 507 35.08 35.11 -13.29
N ALA A 508 35.59 36.18 -12.70
CA ALA A 508 36.23 37.27 -13.42
C ALA A 508 37.74 37.03 -13.51
N ARG A 509 38.30 37.25 -14.69
CA ARG A 509 39.73 37.14 -14.98
C ARG A 509 40.20 38.39 -15.73
N GLN A 510 41.33 38.94 -15.31
CA GLN A 510 42.07 39.94 -16.09
C GLN A 510 43.16 39.25 -16.94
N PRO A 511 43.33 39.59 -18.23
CA PRO A 511 44.41 39.04 -19.06
C PRO A 511 45.80 39.62 -18.73
N LYS A 512 45.87 40.84 -18.18
CA LYS A 512 47.11 41.56 -17.84
C LYS A 512 46.91 42.34 -16.52
N PRO A 513 47.86 42.30 -15.56
CA PRO A 513 47.69 42.93 -14.24
C PRO A 513 48.39 44.29 -14.08
N PHE A 514 48.88 44.92 -15.16
CA PHE A 514 49.67 46.16 -15.09
C PHE A 514 48.85 47.38 -15.55
N PHE A 515 48.67 48.34 -14.65
CA PHE A 515 47.93 49.58 -14.89
C PHE A 515 48.88 50.77 -15.01
N ALA A 516 48.74 51.49 -16.11
CA ALA A 516 49.33 52.81 -16.32
C ALA A 516 48.24 53.73 -16.88
N ALA A 517 48.26 55.01 -16.53
CA ALA A 517 47.26 55.96 -17.01
C ALA A 517 47.26 56.02 -18.55
N GLY A 518 46.09 55.88 -19.17
CA GLY A 518 45.92 55.80 -20.63
C GLY A 518 45.87 54.39 -21.22
N ASN A 519 46.16 53.33 -20.45
CA ASN A 519 45.99 51.95 -20.91
C ASN A 519 44.49 51.57 -21.11
N THR A 520 44.25 50.37 -21.65
CA THR A 520 42.91 49.76 -21.72
C THR A 520 42.82 48.65 -20.69
N PHE A 521 41.83 48.73 -19.80
CA PHE A 521 41.44 47.63 -18.92
C PHE A 521 40.57 46.63 -19.69
N GLU A 522 40.82 45.34 -19.51
CA GLU A 522 40.00 44.25 -20.06
C GLU A 522 39.72 43.22 -18.96
N MET A 523 38.44 42.91 -18.75
CA MET A 523 37.97 41.90 -17.79
C MET A 523 37.06 40.90 -18.50
N THR A 524 37.43 39.62 -18.46
CA THR A 524 36.61 38.51 -18.98
C THR A 524 35.89 37.83 -17.82
N CYS A 525 34.58 37.72 -17.91
CA CYS A 525 33.73 37.06 -16.93
C CYS A 525 33.13 35.78 -17.53
N LYS A 526 33.58 34.64 -17.02
CA LYS A 526 33.12 33.31 -17.45
C LYS A 526 32.11 32.75 -16.47
N VAL A 527 31.06 32.14 -17.02
CA VAL A 527 29.86 31.67 -16.33
C VAL A 527 29.82 30.15 -16.37
N SER A 528 29.31 29.52 -15.31
CA SER A 528 29.05 28.08 -15.25
C SER A 528 27.75 27.84 -14.51
N SER A 529 26.77 27.25 -15.18
CA SER A 529 25.47 26.89 -14.60
C SER A 529 25.32 25.37 -14.46
N LYS A 530 24.63 24.93 -13.41
CA LYS A 530 24.17 23.54 -13.21
C LYS A 530 22.67 23.57 -12.93
N ASN A 531 21.95 22.56 -13.41
CA ASN A 531 20.51 22.35 -13.19
C ASN A 531 19.59 23.40 -13.85
N ILE A 532 20.12 24.30 -14.71
CA ILE A 532 19.33 25.27 -15.49
C ILE A 532 19.22 24.79 -16.94
N LYS A 533 18.00 24.63 -17.44
CA LYS A 533 17.71 24.16 -18.81
C LYS A 533 17.77 25.31 -19.82
N SER A 534 18.66 25.20 -20.80
CA SER A 534 18.88 26.19 -21.88
C SER A 534 18.98 27.66 -21.39
N PRO A 535 19.92 27.96 -20.47
CA PRO A 535 20.04 29.28 -19.88
C PRO A 535 20.45 30.33 -20.91
N ARG A 536 19.87 31.53 -20.78
CA ARG A 536 20.47 32.78 -21.28
C ARG A 536 21.00 33.58 -20.10
N TYR A 537 21.92 34.51 -20.35
CA TYR A 537 22.49 35.33 -19.28
C TYR A 537 22.36 36.82 -19.59
N SER A 538 21.99 37.61 -18.59
CA SER A 538 22.22 39.06 -18.58
C SER A 538 23.38 39.38 -17.63
N VAL A 539 24.20 40.36 -18.00
CA VAL A 539 25.44 40.72 -17.29
C VAL A 539 25.42 42.20 -16.94
N LEU A 540 25.84 42.54 -15.73
CA LEU A 540 25.90 43.90 -15.21
C LEU A 540 27.27 44.14 -14.57
N ILE A 541 28.00 45.14 -15.05
CA ILE A 541 29.32 45.51 -14.53
C ILE A 541 29.15 46.53 -13.41
N THR A 542 29.67 46.19 -12.23
CA THR A 542 29.70 47.07 -11.06
C THR A 542 31.12 47.49 -10.69
N ALA A 543 31.24 48.66 -10.08
CA ALA A 543 32.48 49.18 -9.51
C ALA A 543 32.25 49.72 -8.09
N GLU A 544 33.16 49.41 -7.18
CA GLU A 544 33.21 49.89 -5.79
C GLU A 544 34.55 50.58 -5.53
N LYS A 545 34.52 51.79 -4.94
CA LYS A 545 35.76 52.48 -4.58
C LYS A 545 36.39 51.90 -3.30
N PRO A 546 37.73 51.90 -3.16
CA PRO A 546 38.37 51.52 -1.90
C PRO A 546 38.05 52.53 -0.79
N VAL A 547 37.95 52.06 0.45
CA VAL A 547 37.59 52.92 1.60
C VAL A 547 38.81 53.76 2.01
N GLY A 548 38.92 54.96 1.44
CA GLY A 548 39.97 55.94 1.76
C GLY A 548 39.54 57.41 1.73
N ASP A 549 38.34 57.72 1.24
CA ASP A 549 37.83 59.10 1.09
C ASP A 549 36.52 59.26 1.87
N LEU A 550 36.52 60.15 2.88
CA LEU A 550 35.48 60.25 3.91
C LEU A 550 34.20 60.99 3.44
N THR A 551 34.00 61.11 2.13
CA THR A 551 33.02 62.03 1.52
C THR A 551 31.85 61.35 0.79
N SER A 552 31.88 60.02 0.60
CA SER A 552 30.77 59.25 0.03
C SER A 552 30.54 57.92 0.77
N PRO A 553 29.29 57.46 0.95
CA PRO A 553 29.02 56.10 1.41
C PRO A 553 29.49 55.05 0.38
N ASN A 554 29.49 53.77 0.78
CA ASN A 554 29.80 52.63 -0.11
C ASN A 554 28.73 52.46 -1.22
N GLU A 555 28.78 53.31 -2.23
CA GLU A 555 27.88 53.29 -3.39
C GLU A 555 28.49 52.43 -4.51
N THR A 556 28.02 51.18 -4.62
CA THR A 556 28.32 50.29 -5.76
C THR A 556 27.74 50.91 -7.03
N LYS A 557 28.59 51.41 -7.94
CA LYS A 557 28.16 52.05 -9.18
C LYS A 557 27.94 51.03 -10.29
N TYR A 558 26.81 51.18 -10.98
CA TYR A 558 26.48 50.42 -12.19
C TYR A 558 27.05 51.15 -13.41
N ILE A 559 27.87 50.47 -14.22
CA ILE A 559 28.53 51.10 -15.39
C ILE A 559 27.76 50.75 -16.66
N ILE A 560 27.67 49.46 -16.97
CA ILE A 560 27.14 48.96 -18.24
C ILE A 560 26.48 47.60 -18.03
N SER A 561 25.37 47.37 -18.71
CA SER A 561 24.61 46.13 -18.71
C SER A 561 24.47 45.56 -20.13
N LEU A 562 24.27 44.25 -20.20
CA LEU A 562 23.96 43.48 -21.39
C LEU A 562 22.79 42.56 -21.03
N ASP A 563 21.68 42.66 -21.74
CA ASP A 563 20.46 41.89 -21.43
C ASP A 563 20.50 40.44 -21.95
N GLN A 564 19.47 39.68 -21.64
CA GLN A 564 19.30 38.28 -22.08
C GLN A 564 19.20 38.09 -23.61
N ASP A 565 18.94 39.15 -24.37
CA ASP A 565 18.91 39.16 -25.84
C ASP A 565 20.19 39.81 -26.41
N SER A 566 21.20 40.04 -25.55
CA SER A 566 22.52 40.61 -25.85
C SER A 566 22.50 42.08 -26.29
N VAL A 567 21.45 42.83 -25.93
CA VAL A 567 21.39 44.28 -26.12
C VAL A 567 22.17 44.96 -25.01
N VAL A 568 23.09 45.86 -25.39
CA VAL A 568 23.94 46.62 -24.46
C VAL A 568 23.24 47.93 -24.05
N LYS A 569 23.26 48.24 -22.76
CA LYS A 569 22.74 49.48 -22.18
C LYS A 569 23.76 50.08 -21.21
N LEU A 570 24.04 51.38 -21.35
CA LEU A 570 24.79 52.12 -20.34
C LEU A 570 23.87 52.39 -19.14
N GLU A 571 24.39 52.23 -17.92
CA GLU A 571 23.68 52.52 -16.68
C GLU A 571 24.01 53.94 -16.17
N ASN A 572 23.64 54.28 -14.93
CA ASN A 572 23.87 55.59 -14.31
C ASN A 572 25.35 55.85 -13.96
N TRP A 573 26.25 55.74 -14.94
CA TRP A 573 27.63 56.17 -14.81
C TRP A 573 27.71 57.70 -14.87
N THR A 574 28.22 58.33 -13.81
CA THR A 574 28.15 59.79 -13.60
C THR A 574 29.08 60.61 -14.51
N ASP A 575 29.90 59.99 -15.35
CA ASP A 575 30.82 60.66 -16.26
C ASP A 575 30.28 60.65 -17.71
N ALA A 576 29.34 61.55 -17.98
CA ALA A 576 28.70 61.71 -19.29
C ALA A 576 29.67 62.15 -20.41
N SER A 577 30.96 62.38 -20.12
CA SER A 577 31.99 62.67 -21.12
C SER A 577 32.63 61.42 -21.74
N ARG A 578 32.45 60.24 -21.14
CA ARG A 578 33.15 58.98 -21.51
C ARG A 578 32.21 57.90 -22.07
N VAL A 579 31.09 58.26 -22.66
CA VAL A 579 30.06 57.32 -23.18
C VAL A 579 30.65 56.25 -24.10
N ASP A 580 31.53 56.61 -25.03
CA ASP A 580 32.21 55.69 -25.96
C ASP A 580 33.44 54.97 -25.34
N GLY A 581 33.76 55.25 -24.08
CA GLY A 581 34.96 54.77 -23.39
C GLY A 581 34.83 53.36 -22.79
N VAL A 582 33.63 52.77 -22.77
CA VAL A 582 33.35 51.46 -22.16
C VAL A 582 32.58 50.54 -23.11
N VAL A 583 32.93 49.26 -23.13
CA VAL A 583 32.29 48.24 -23.99
C VAL A 583 32.05 46.98 -23.18
N LEU A 584 30.86 46.37 -23.34
CA LEU A 584 30.54 45.04 -22.85
C LEU A 584 30.05 44.20 -24.02
N GLU A 585 30.72 43.08 -24.30
CA GLU A 585 30.39 42.18 -25.41
C GLU A 585 30.25 40.73 -24.94
N LYS A 586 29.38 39.98 -25.62
CA LYS A 586 29.26 38.52 -25.47
C LYS A 586 30.27 37.84 -26.40
N VAL A 587 31.26 37.15 -25.84
CA VAL A 587 32.33 36.48 -26.60
C VAL A 587 31.95 35.04 -26.92
N GLN A 588 31.33 34.35 -25.97
CA GLN A 588 30.74 33.01 -26.10
C GLN A 588 29.41 32.97 -25.36
N GLU A 589 28.65 31.86 -25.45
CA GLU A 589 27.42 31.69 -24.66
C GLU A 589 27.66 31.77 -23.14
N ASP A 590 28.86 31.39 -22.67
CA ASP A 590 29.26 31.38 -21.26
C ASP A 590 30.38 32.38 -20.91
N GLU A 591 30.75 33.28 -21.83
CA GLU A 591 31.90 34.19 -21.64
C GLU A 591 31.62 35.61 -22.17
N PHE A 592 31.76 36.59 -21.27
CA PHE A 592 31.47 37.99 -21.52
C PHE A 592 32.72 38.83 -21.26
N ARG A 593 32.93 39.89 -22.04
CA ARG A 593 34.15 40.71 -21.96
C ARG A 593 33.80 42.18 -21.82
N TYR A 594 34.29 42.76 -20.74
CA TYR A 594 34.24 44.19 -20.46
C TYR A 594 35.56 44.85 -20.84
N ARG A 595 35.50 46.05 -21.42
CA ARG A 595 36.65 46.94 -21.64
C ARG A 595 36.36 48.34 -21.15
N MET A 596 37.40 49.00 -20.65
CA MET A 596 37.46 50.44 -20.43
C MET A 596 38.72 50.99 -21.10
N TYR A 597 38.54 51.90 -22.06
CA TYR A 597 39.63 52.58 -22.76
C TYR A 597 40.11 53.80 -21.96
N GLN A 598 41.41 54.12 -22.09
CA GLN A 598 42.04 55.29 -21.49
C GLN A 598 41.80 55.41 -19.97
N THR A 599 42.17 54.36 -19.22
CA THR A 599 42.00 54.30 -17.76
C THR A 599 42.74 55.43 -17.06
N GLN A 600 42.06 56.13 -16.16
CA GLN A 600 42.57 57.26 -15.39
C GLN A 600 42.77 56.88 -13.92
N VAL A 601 43.57 57.64 -13.17
CA VAL A 601 43.80 57.40 -11.73
C VAL A 601 42.50 57.45 -10.91
N SER A 602 41.50 58.19 -11.39
CA SER A 602 40.14 58.27 -10.83
C SER A 602 39.29 57.00 -11.00
N ASP A 603 39.69 56.08 -11.90
CA ASP A 603 39.01 54.80 -12.18
C ASP A 603 39.43 53.67 -11.23
N ALA A 604 40.35 53.94 -10.29
CA ALA A 604 40.83 52.97 -9.31
C ALA A 604 39.70 52.41 -8.41
N GLY A 605 39.70 51.09 -8.20
CA GLY A 605 38.67 50.40 -7.42
C GLY A 605 38.45 48.94 -7.79
N LEU A 606 37.42 48.35 -7.20
CA LEU A 606 37.07 46.94 -7.28
C LEU A 606 35.90 46.73 -8.25
N TYR A 607 36.16 46.05 -9.35
CA TYR A 607 35.19 45.76 -10.41
C TYR A 607 34.65 44.32 -10.28
N ARG A 608 33.36 44.11 -10.50
CA ARG A 608 32.72 42.78 -10.54
C ARG A 608 31.73 42.66 -11.71
N CYS A 609 31.48 41.42 -12.10
CA CYS A 609 30.34 41.04 -12.93
C CYS A 609 29.25 40.44 -12.05
N MET A 610 28.07 41.05 -12.05
CA MET A 610 26.83 40.41 -11.62
C MET A 610 26.21 39.74 -12.85
N VAL A 611 25.83 38.47 -12.74
CA VAL A 611 25.23 37.70 -13.84
C VAL A 611 23.94 37.03 -13.36
N THR A 612 22.88 37.20 -14.14
CA THR A 612 21.58 36.54 -13.92
C THR A 612 21.36 35.53 -15.03
N ALA A 613 21.06 34.29 -14.66
CA ALA A 613 20.66 33.22 -15.57
C ALA A 613 19.13 33.17 -15.72
N TRP A 614 18.67 33.21 -16.95
CA TRP A 614 17.27 33.22 -17.36
C TRP A 614 16.91 31.88 -17.98
N SER A 615 15.84 31.27 -17.46
CA SER A 615 15.23 30.06 -18.00
C SER A 615 13.98 30.39 -18.83
N PRO A 616 13.73 29.70 -19.95
CA PRO A 616 12.57 29.99 -20.79
C PRO A 616 11.28 29.48 -20.14
N VAL A 617 10.24 30.30 -20.16
CA VAL A 617 8.86 29.96 -19.78
C VAL A 617 7.96 30.14 -21.02
N ARG A 618 6.74 29.59 -21.00
CA ARG A 618 5.77 29.59 -22.12
C ARG A 618 5.76 30.93 -22.89
N GLY A 619 6.18 30.89 -24.17
CA GLY A 619 6.17 32.03 -25.09
C GLY A 619 7.51 32.75 -25.15
N SER A 620 7.50 34.08 -25.10
CA SER A 620 8.68 34.94 -25.00
C SER A 620 8.98 35.41 -23.57
N LEU A 621 8.42 34.72 -22.58
CA LEU A 621 8.55 35.05 -21.15
C LEU A 621 9.70 34.26 -20.55
N TRP A 622 10.55 34.94 -19.79
CA TRP A 622 11.71 34.34 -19.14
C TRP A 622 11.60 34.48 -17.63
N ARG A 623 12.14 33.51 -16.89
CA ARG A 623 12.21 33.51 -15.42
C ARG A 623 13.67 33.47 -14.98
N GLU A 624 14.04 34.38 -14.09
CA GLU A 624 15.29 34.31 -13.34
C GLU A 624 15.39 32.96 -12.62
N ALA A 625 16.41 32.19 -12.95
CA ALA A 625 16.70 30.88 -12.36
C ALA A 625 17.77 30.97 -11.26
N ALA A 626 18.73 31.88 -11.40
CA ALA A 626 19.73 32.21 -10.39
C ALA A 626 20.45 33.53 -10.74
N THR A 627 20.91 34.28 -9.73
CA THR A 627 21.83 35.42 -9.89
C THR A 627 23.08 35.20 -9.04
N SER A 628 24.25 35.60 -9.56
CA SER A 628 25.55 35.32 -8.95
C SER A 628 26.58 36.44 -9.25
N LEU A 629 27.55 36.61 -8.36
CA LEU A 629 28.59 37.65 -8.44
C LEU A 629 29.97 37.01 -8.68
N SER A 630 30.79 37.67 -9.49
CA SER A 630 32.20 37.28 -9.67
C SER A 630 33.05 37.63 -8.43
N ASN A 631 34.24 37.02 -8.36
CA ASN A 631 35.35 37.61 -7.62
C ASN A 631 35.61 39.06 -8.09
N PRO A 632 36.10 39.95 -7.21
CA PRO A 632 36.56 41.27 -7.63
C PRO A 632 37.81 41.18 -8.51
N ILE A 633 38.00 42.23 -9.33
CA ILE A 633 39.25 42.60 -9.98
C ILE A 633 39.58 44.02 -9.53
N GLU A 634 40.80 44.24 -9.03
CA GLU A 634 41.26 45.51 -8.48
C GLU A 634 42.07 46.30 -9.52
N ILE A 635 41.77 47.60 -9.65
CA ILE A 635 42.56 48.57 -10.42
C ILE A 635 43.25 49.51 -9.44
N ASP A 636 44.58 49.49 -9.43
CA ASP A 636 45.45 50.35 -8.63
C ASP A 636 46.60 50.90 -9.49
N PHE A 637 47.08 52.11 -9.18
CA PHE A 637 48.11 52.84 -9.93
C PHE A 637 49.36 53.04 -9.07
N GLN A 638 50.30 52.11 -9.16
CA GLN A 638 51.57 52.19 -8.42
C GLN A 638 52.36 53.44 -8.81
N THR A 639 52.73 54.24 -7.81
CA THR A 639 53.32 55.58 -7.95
C THR A 639 54.66 55.73 -7.20
N ALA A 640 55.24 54.63 -6.72
CA ALA A 640 56.57 54.61 -6.12
C ALA A 640 57.67 54.44 -7.19
N GLY A 641 58.69 55.29 -7.14
CA GLY A 641 59.89 55.16 -7.97
C GLY A 641 60.90 54.13 -7.43
N PRO A 642 62.02 53.91 -8.14
CA PRO A 642 63.12 53.06 -7.66
C PRO A 642 63.75 53.60 -6.38
N ILE A 643 64.29 52.72 -5.54
CA ILE A 643 65.07 53.10 -4.36
C ILE A 643 66.55 52.77 -4.60
N PHE A 644 67.42 53.75 -4.39
CA PHE A 644 68.88 53.62 -4.53
C PHE A 644 69.56 53.70 -3.16
N ASN A 645 70.52 52.80 -2.91
CA ASN A 645 71.37 52.82 -1.71
C ASN A 645 72.86 52.75 -2.10
N ALA A 646 73.74 53.35 -1.30
CA ALA A 646 75.18 53.35 -1.53
C ALA A 646 75.93 52.82 -0.30
N SER A 647 76.99 52.03 -0.55
CA SER A 647 77.83 51.41 0.48
C SER A 647 79.31 51.52 0.09
N VAL A 648 80.21 51.49 1.08
CA VAL A 648 81.65 51.50 0.85
C VAL A 648 82.31 50.27 1.50
N HIS A 649 83.22 49.65 0.78
CA HIS A 649 83.98 48.46 1.18
C HIS A 649 85.48 48.65 0.92
N SER A 650 86.31 47.94 1.70
CA SER A 650 87.76 47.82 1.48
C SER A 650 88.25 46.47 1.98
N ASP A 651 89.04 45.77 1.16
CA ASP A 651 89.70 44.53 1.56
C ASP A 651 90.88 44.78 2.52
N THR A 652 91.43 46.01 2.51
CA THR A 652 92.64 46.40 3.26
C THR A 652 92.45 47.75 3.98
N PRO A 653 91.54 47.87 4.97
CA PRO A 653 91.34 49.11 5.74
C PRO A 653 92.49 49.41 6.74
N SER A 654 93.56 48.59 6.73
CA SER A 654 94.75 48.79 7.55
C SER A 654 95.99 48.46 6.73
N VAL A 655 96.73 49.49 6.36
CA VAL A 655 97.88 49.44 5.43
C VAL A 655 99.15 49.92 6.13
N ILE A 656 100.32 49.59 5.58
CA ILE A 656 101.61 50.16 6.00
C ILE A 656 101.94 51.35 5.09
N ARG A 657 102.63 52.37 5.61
CA ARG A 657 103.06 53.54 4.81
C ARG A 657 103.77 53.10 3.52
N GLY A 658 103.23 53.53 2.38
CA GLY A 658 103.70 53.19 1.03
C GLY A 658 102.84 52.15 0.30
N ASP A 659 102.00 51.39 1.01
CA ASP A 659 101.06 50.44 0.40
C ASP A 659 99.94 51.17 -0.38
N LEU A 660 99.25 50.40 -1.22
CA LEU A 660 98.07 50.80 -1.99
C LEU A 660 96.78 50.62 -1.17
N ILE A 661 96.02 51.69 -0.95
CA ILE A 661 94.66 51.60 -0.39
C ILE A 661 93.66 51.41 -1.55
N ARG A 662 92.71 50.49 -1.41
CA ARG A 662 91.60 50.27 -2.37
C ARG A 662 90.25 50.43 -1.67
N LEU A 663 89.40 51.29 -2.20
CA LEU A 663 88.07 51.60 -1.65
C LEU A 663 87.01 51.46 -2.76
N PHE A 664 86.08 50.53 -2.58
CA PHE A 664 84.96 50.32 -3.49
C PHE A 664 83.72 51.04 -2.99
N CYS A 665 83.06 51.80 -3.87
CA CYS A 665 81.72 52.33 -3.70
C CYS A 665 80.76 51.44 -4.50
N ILE A 666 79.80 50.82 -3.81
CA ILE A 666 78.88 49.82 -4.38
C ILE A 666 77.45 50.33 -4.20
N ILE A 667 76.73 50.47 -5.32
CA ILE A 667 75.35 50.93 -5.39
C ILE A 667 74.41 49.72 -5.46
N THR A 668 73.33 49.73 -4.68
CA THR A 668 72.23 48.76 -4.81
C THR A 668 70.93 49.46 -5.22
N VAL A 669 70.13 48.77 -6.04
CA VAL A 669 68.88 49.27 -6.60
C VAL A 669 67.74 48.33 -6.22
N GLU A 670 66.70 48.87 -5.58
CA GLU A 670 65.44 48.17 -5.31
C GLU A 670 64.36 48.72 -6.24
N GLY A 671 64.13 47.99 -7.34
CA GLY A 671 63.20 48.36 -8.40
C GLY A 671 63.56 47.66 -9.72
N ALA A 672 62.58 47.41 -10.59
CA ALA A 672 62.81 46.81 -11.89
C ALA A 672 63.13 47.90 -12.94
N LEU A 673 64.42 48.20 -13.13
CA LEU A 673 64.93 49.12 -14.15
C LEU A 673 66.02 48.46 -15.00
N ASP A 674 66.12 48.91 -16.25
CA ASP A 674 67.15 48.48 -17.19
C ASP A 674 68.48 49.22 -16.93
N PRO A 675 69.63 48.53 -16.91
CA PRO A 675 70.95 49.16 -16.82
C PRO A 675 71.24 50.28 -17.83
N ASP A 676 70.68 50.22 -19.04
CA ASP A 676 70.90 51.26 -20.08
C ASP A 676 70.08 52.55 -19.84
N ASP A 677 69.16 52.55 -18.88
CA ASP A 677 68.31 53.67 -18.49
C ASP A 677 68.71 54.32 -17.14
N MET A 678 69.85 53.91 -16.55
CA MET A 678 70.43 54.50 -15.33
C MET A 678 71.90 54.93 -15.49
N ALA A 679 72.25 56.07 -14.86
CA ALA A 679 73.62 56.58 -14.81
C ALA A 679 73.91 57.25 -13.46
N PHE A 680 75.19 57.44 -13.11
CA PHE A 680 75.59 57.94 -11.79
C PHE A 680 76.72 58.96 -11.89
N ASP A 681 76.62 60.06 -11.15
CA ASP A 681 77.79 60.87 -10.76
C ASP A 681 78.26 60.37 -9.38
N VAL A 682 79.57 60.12 -9.20
CA VAL A 682 80.14 59.57 -7.95
C VAL A 682 81.27 60.45 -7.47
N SER A 683 81.26 60.85 -6.19
CA SER A 683 82.28 61.72 -5.58
C SER A 683 82.81 61.14 -4.28
N TRP A 684 84.12 61.00 -4.14
CA TRP A 684 84.79 60.47 -2.96
C TRP A 684 85.30 61.55 -2.03
N PHE A 685 85.07 61.37 -0.73
CA PHE A 685 85.48 62.28 0.32
C PHE A 685 86.26 61.54 1.42
N ALA A 686 87.21 62.23 2.05
CA ALA A 686 87.86 61.78 3.28
C ALA A 686 87.75 62.84 4.39
N VAL A 687 87.57 62.36 5.63
CA VAL A 687 87.62 63.16 6.85
C VAL A 687 88.82 62.71 7.68
N HIS A 688 89.84 63.57 7.78
CA HIS A 688 91.12 63.25 8.41
C HIS A 688 91.05 63.29 9.96
N SER A 689 90.21 62.43 10.53
CA SER A 689 90.00 62.25 11.99
C SER A 689 89.39 60.88 12.30
N PHE A 690 89.51 60.45 13.57
CA PHE A 690 88.88 59.22 14.06
C PHE A 690 87.33 59.29 14.03
N GLY A 691 86.76 60.46 14.33
CA GLY A 691 85.35 60.77 14.09
C GLY A 691 85.14 61.58 12.81
N LEU A 692 83.91 62.05 12.59
CA LEU A 692 83.50 62.90 11.46
C LEU A 692 83.61 64.40 11.78
N ASP A 693 84.45 64.77 12.76
CA ASP A 693 84.43 66.06 13.45
C ASP A 693 85.19 67.18 12.72
N LYS A 694 85.60 66.93 11.47
CA LYS A 694 86.30 67.87 10.58
C LYS A 694 85.54 67.99 9.26
N ALA A 695 85.80 69.07 8.53
CA ALA A 695 85.27 69.22 7.17
C ALA A 695 85.78 68.09 6.25
N PRO A 696 84.92 67.50 5.40
CA PRO A 696 85.32 66.51 4.42
C PRO A 696 86.13 67.15 3.28
N VAL A 697 87.21 66.47 2.89
CA VAL A 697 88.05 66.83 1.73
C VAL A 697 87.60 65.99 0.54
N LEU A 698 87.20 66.64 -0.56
CA LEU A 698 86.96 65.96 -1.84
C LEU A 698 88.28 65.39 -2.36
N LEU A 699 88.26 64.13 -2.79
CA LEU A 699 89.41 63.39 -3.28
C LEU A 699 89.41 63.33 -4.82
N SER A 700 88.34 62.77 -5.37
CA SER A 700 88.10 62.66 -6.79
C SER A 700 86.61 62.38 -7.04
N SER A 701 86.11 62.82 -8.19
CA SER A 701 84.78 62.51 -8.68
C SER A 701 84.82 62.00 -10.12
N LEU A 702 83.80 61.24 -10.48
CA LEU A 702 83.55 60.70 -11.82
C LEU A 702 82.13 61.10 -12.22
N ASP A 703 81.99 61.80 -13.36
CA ASP A 703 80.68 62.21 -13.86
C ASP A 703 79.96 61.06 -14.59
N ARG A 704 78.65 61.20 -14.84
CA ARG A 704 77.82 60.25 -15.57
C ARG A 704 78.27 59.94 -17.02
N LYS A 705 79.27 60.65 -17.55
CA LYS A 705 79.91 60.39 -18.86
C LYS A 705 81.23 59.62 -18.72
N GLY A 706 81.66 59.32 -17.49
CA GLY A 706 82.93 58.66 -17.18
C GLY A 706 84.13 59.61 -17.10
N ILE A 707 83.91 60.93 -17.03
CA ILE A 707 85.00 61.91 -16.90
C ILE A 707 85.42 61.96 -15.43
N VAL A 708 86.65 61.54 -15.16
CA VAL A 708 87.28 61.61 -13.83
C VAL A 708 87.91 62.98 -13.63
N THR A 709 87.65 63.59 -12.48
CA THR A 709 88.39 64.76 -11.98
C THR A 709 88.97 64.44 -10.60
N THR A 710 90.26 64.69 -10.41
CA THR A 710 90.97 64.57 -9.13
C THR A 710 91.13 65.95 -8.51
N ALA A 711 90.84 66.08 -7.21
CA ALA A 711 91.00 67.36 -6.51
C ALA A 711 92.48 67.65 -6.21
N GLU A 712 92.87 68.91 -6.36
CA GLU A 712 94.16 69.40 -5.85
C GLU A 712 94.17 69.32 -4.31
N ARG A 713 95.23 68.73 -3.75
CA ARG A 713 95.41 68.49 -2.31
C ARG A 713 96.89 68.66 -1.94
N ASP A 714 97.17 69.09 -0.72
CA ASP A 714 98.54 69.18 -0.18
C ASP A 714 99.17 67.82 0.19
N TRP A 715 98.49 66.71 -0.12
CA TRP A 715 98.91 65.35 0.23
C TRP A 715 99.75 64.75 -0.90
N LYS A 716 100.80 64.00 -0.56
CA LYS A 716 101.71 63.39 -1.56
C LYS A 716 101.18 62.11 -2.20
N SER A 717 100.05 61.60 -1.74
CA SER A 717 99.42 60.39 -2.26
C SER A 717 98.76 60.64 -3.61
N GLU A 718 99.13 59.85 -4.62
CA GLU A 718 98.47 59.91 -5.93
C GLU A 718 97.13 59.17 -5.86
N LEU A 719 96.13 59.67 -6.59
CA LEU A 719 94.78 59.08 -6.64
C LEU A 719 94.45 58.64 -8.06
N SER A 720 93.78 57.48 -8.17
CA SER A 720 93.08 57.07 -9.38
C SER A 720 91.68 56.59 -9.02
N LEU A 721 90.67 57.10 -9.73
CA LEU A 721 89.27 56.69 -9.61
C LEU A 721 88.84 56.02 -10.92
N GLU A 722 88.26 54.82 -10.84
CA GLU A 722 87.79 54.07 -12.02
C GLU A 722 86.39 53.49 -11.80
N ARG A 723 85.63 53.35 -12.90
CA ARG A 723 84.33 52.67 -12.92
C ARG A 723 84.56 51.19 -13.25
N VAL A 724 84.32 50.31 -12.29
CA VAL A 724 84.57 48.86 -12.41
C VAL A 724 83.37 48.17 -13.07
N SER A 725 82.15 48.60 -12.75
CA SER A 725 80.91 48.09 -13.36
C SER A 725 79.85 49.18 -13.46
N VAL A 726 78.60 48.84 -13.81
CA VAL A 726 77.50 49.81 -13.85
C VAL A 726 77.27 50.44 -12.46
N LEU A 727 77.46 49.65 -11.39
CA LEU A 727 77.12 49.97 -10.01
C LEU A 727 78.33 50.06 -9.05
N GLU A 728 79.55 49.75 -9.52
CA GLU A 728 80.75 49.67 -8.68
C GLU A 728 81.87 50.60 -9.19
N PHE A 729 82.43 51.37 -8.26
CA PHE A 729 83.43 52.41 -8.53
C PHE A 729 84.59 52.28 -7.53
N LEU A 730 85.83 52.20 -8.01
CA LEU A 730 87.03 51.94 -7.21
C LEU A 730 87.90 53.20 -7.14
N LEU A 731 88.10 53.72 -5.93
CA LEU A 731 89.16 54.68 -5.63
C LEU A 731 90.41 53.93 -5.15
N GLN A 732 91.55 54.25 -5.74
CA GLN A 732 92.87 53.77 -5.30
C GLN A 732 93.71 54.95 -4.80
N VAL A 733 94.40 54.76 -3.66
CA VAL A 733 95.34 55.73 -3.07
C VAL A 733 96.74 55.12 -3.10
N HIS A 734 97.60 55.66 -3.95
CA HIS A 734 98.95 55.15 -4.23
C HIS A 734 99.98 55.83 -3.33
N GLY A 735 100.91 55.04 -2.77
CA GLY A 735 102.02 55.56 -1.96
C GLY A 735 101.58 56.15 -0.62
N SER A 736 100.67 55.47 0.09
CA SER A 736 100.00 56.00 1.29
C SER A 736 100.94 56.63 2.34
N GLU A 737 100.64 57.85 2.77
CA GLU A 737 101.30 58.57 3.85
C GLU A 737 100.42 58.63 5.12
N ASP A 738 101.00 59.11 6.23
CA ASP A 738 100.27 59.33 7.50
C ASP A 738 99.06 60.27 7.36
N GLN A 739 98.99 61.04 6.26
CA GLN A 739 97.89 61.95 5.94
C GLN A 739 96.66 61.23 5.33
N ASP A 740 96.84 60.04 4.73
CA ASP A 740 95.74 59.25 4.16
C ASP A 740 94.94 58.48 5.22
N PHE A 741 95.31 58.61 6.49
CA PHE A 741 94.52 58.17 7.63
C PHE A 741 93.16 58.91 7.70
N GLY A 742 92.05 58.22 7.93
CA GLY A 742 90.76 58.87 8.19
C GLY A 742 89.52 58.06 7.82
N ASN A 743 88.36 58.73 7.85
CA ASN A 743 87.06 58.19 7.46
C ASN A 743 86.75 58.55 5.99
N TYR A 744 86.60 57.55 5.12
CA TYR A 744 86.34 57.70 3.69
C TYR A 744 84.90 57.33 3.34
N TYR A 745 84.23 58.12 2.50
CA TYR A 745 82.90 57.80 1.97
C TYR A 745 82.73 58.27 0.53
N CYS A 746 81.86 57.60 -0.22
CA CYS A 746 81.35 58.11 -1.49
C CYS A 746 79.97 58.78 -1.30
N SER A 747 79.76 59.88 -2.02
CA SER A 747 78.45 60.42 -2.38
C SER A 747 78.12 59.99 -3.82
N VAL A 748 76.85 59.71 -4.09
CA VAL A 748 76.35 59.24 -5.38
C VAL A 748 75.10 60.02 -5.77
N THR A 749 75.05 60.55 -6.97
CA THR A 749 73.82 61.07 -7.60
C THR A 749 73.35 60.09 -8.67
N PRO A 750 72.21 59.40 -8.48
CA PRO A 750 71.56 58.66 -9.55
C PRO A 750 70.88 59.59 -10.56
N TRP A 751 70.89 59.17 -11.82
CA TRP A 751 70.09 59.73 -12.91
C TRP A 751 69.27 58.60 -13.54
N VAL A 752 67.97 58.81 -13.67
CA VAL A 752 67.04 57.86 -14.29
C VAL A 752 66.47 58.49 -15.55
N LYS A 753 66.37 57.71 -16.62
CA LYS A 753 65.83 58.14 -17.91
C LYS A 753 64.32 57.95 -17.92
N SER A 754 63.57 59.00 -18.24
CA SER A 754 62.11 58.94 -18.33
C SER A 754 61.63 58.13 -19.55
N PRO A 755 60.36 57.67 -19.58
CA PRO A 755 59.76 57.06 -20.78
C PRO A 755 59.72 57.96 -22.02
N THR A 756 59.97 59.27 -21.86
CA THR A 756 60.11 60.24 -22.96
C THR A 756 61.57 60.49 -23.37
N GLY A 757 62.53 59.74 -22.81
CA GLY A 757 63.95 59.76 -23.15
C GLY A 757 64.78 60.85 -22.46
N SER A 758 64.20 61.60 -21.51
CA SER A 758 64.91 62.66 -20.77
C SER A 758 65.50 62.18 -19.45
N TRP A 759 66.76 62.51 -19.17
CA TRP A 759 67.42 62.18 -17.90
C TRP A 759 66.94 63.08 -16.75
N GLN A 760 66.34 62.47 -15.72
CA GLN A 760 65.94 63.10 -14.47
C GLN A 760 67.00 62.86 -13.40
N LYS A 761 67.24 63.85 -12.52
CA LYS A 761 68.21 63.76 -11.42
C LYS A 761 67.48 63.33 -10.16
N GLU A 762 67.94 62.24 -9.55
CA GLU A 762 67.39 61.77 -8.27
C GLU A 762 68.07 62.44 -7.07
N ALA A 763 67.58 62.11 -5.87
CA ALA A 763 68.21 62.52 -4.62
C ALA A 763 69.66 61.99 -4.51
N GLU A 764 70.56 62.83 -4.02
CA GLU A 764 71.94 62.44 -3.74
C GLU A 764 71.99 61.53 -2.50
N ILE A 765 72.63 60.37 -2.63
CA ILE A 765 72.73 59.35 -1.58
C ILE A 765 74.17 59.25 -1.07
N TYR A 766 74.30 59.14 0.25
CA TYR A 766 75.58 59.15 0.95
C TYR A 766 75.84 57.78 1.56
N SER A 767 77.00 57.19 1.25
CA SER A 767 77.43 55.94 1.86
C SER A 767 77.85 56.12 3.32
N LYS A 768 77.81 55.03 4.10
CA LYS A 768 78.41 55.00 5.44
C LYS A 768 79.94 55.03 5.31
N PRO A 769 80.66 55.86 6.09
CA PRO A 769 82.11 55.96 5.98
C PRO A 769 82.82 54.68 6.45
N ILE A 770 83.91 54.35 5.79
CA ILE A 770 84.87 53.32 6.20
C ILE A 770 86.11 53.98 6.79
N PHE A 771 86.64 53.43 7.87
CA PHE A 771 87.81 53.97 8.56
C PHE A 771 89.10 53.29 8.09
N VAL A 772 90.02 54.06 7.52
CA VAL A 772 91.30 53.59 7.00
C VAL A 772 92.44 53.99 7.94
N THR A 773 93.29 53.02 8.25
CA THR A 773 94.44 53.20 9.16
C THR A 773 95.75 52.96 8.42
N VAL A 774 96.64 53.97 8.44
CA VAL A 774 98.02 53.84 7.97
C VAL A 774 98.92 53.55 9.17
N LYS A 775 99.75 52.51 9.07
CA LYS A 775 100.67 52.05 10.12
C LYS A 775 102.13 52.29 9.71
N MET A 776 102.95 52.59 10.70
CA MET A 776 104.41 52.61 10.55
C MET A 776 104.98 51.20 10.68
N ASP A 777 106.01 50.88 9.89
CA ASP A 777 106.75 49.63 10.02
C ASP A 777 107.63 49.62 11.29
N VAL A 778 107.16 48.88 12.29
CA VAL A 778 107.82 48.75 13.60
C VAL A 778 109.15 47.97 13.51
N LEU A 779 109.36 47.13 12.49
CA LEU A 779 110.59 46.33 12.36
C LEU A 779 111.82 47.19 12.05
N ASN A 780 111.66 48.28 11.32
CA ASN A 780 112.75 49.24 11.10
C ASN A 780 113.04 50.14 12.32
N ALA A 781 112.07 50.35 13.22
CA ALA A 781 112.25 51.18 14.41
C ALA A 781 113.22 50.57 15.46
N PHE A 782 113.19 49.24 15.65
CA PHE A 782 114.07 48.55 16.61
C PHE A 782 115.50 48.30 16.10
N LYS A 783 115.74 48.43 14.80
CA LYS A 783 117.00 48.09 14.14
C LYS A 783 118.17 48.99 14.57
N TYR A 784 117.92 50.29 14.72
CA TYR A 784 118.96 51.27 15.06
C TYR A 784 119.35 51.27 16.55
N PRO A 785 118.43 51.28 17.54
CA PRO A 785 118.79 51.24 18.96
C PRO A 785 119.60 49.99 19.33
N LEU A 786 119.29 48.84 18.74
CA LEU A 786 119.94 47.57 19.07
C LEU A 786 121.38 47.51 18.54
N LEU A 787 121.65 48.03 17.33
CA LEU A 787 123.00 48.18 16.79
C LEU A 787 123.86 49.16 17.64
N ILE A 788 123.28 50.28 18.06
CA ILE A 788 123.96 51.29 18.90
C ILE A 788 124.31 50.70 20.28
N GLY A 789 123.38 49.95 20.89
CA GLY A 789 123.59 49.31 22.19
C GLY A 789 124.73 48.28 22.19
N VAL A 790 124.79 47.40 21.17
CA VAL A 790 125.87 46.42 21.03
C VAL A 790 127.22 47.10 20.77
N GLY A 791 127.26 48.11 19.90
CA GLY A 791 128.47 48.89 19.62
C GLY A 791 129.07 49.52 20.88
N LEU A 792 128.27 50.28 21.64
CA LEU A 792 128.72 50.94 22.87
C LEU A 792 129.22 49.94 23.93
N SER A 793 128.55 48.79 24.08
CA SER A 793 128.96 47.74 25.03
C SER A 793 130.37 47.21 24.73
N THR A 794 130.68 46.91 23.46
CA THR A 794 132.01 46.39 23.08
C THR A 794 133.14 47.40 23.28
N VAL A 795 132.89 48.68 22.97
CA VAL A 795 133.89 49.75 23.11
C VAL A 795 134.22 50.02 24.58
N ILE A 796 133.20 50.07 25.46
CA ILE A 796 133.39 50.28 26.90
C ILE A 796 134.10 49.08 27.56
N GLY A 797 133.81 47.86 27.12
CA GLY A 797 134.50 46.65 27.59
C GLY A 797 136.00 46.66 27.24
N LEU A 798 136.36 47.00 26.00
CA LEU A 798 137.76 47.07 25.57
C LEU A 798 138.54 48.17 26.30
N LEU A 799 137.95 49.36 26.46
CA LEU A 799 138.58 50.47 27.18
C LEU A 799 138.82 50.14 28.67
N SER A 800 137.87 49.48 29.34
CA SER A 800 138.04 49.10 30.76
C SER A 800 139.07 48.00 30.97
N CYS A 801 139.24 47.07 30.02
CA CYS A 801 140.36 46.11 30.04
C CYS A 801 141.73 46.80 29.85
N LEU A 802 141.84 47.77 28.94
CA LEU A 802 143.10 48.51 28.71
C LEU A 802 143.50 49.36 29.91
N ILE A 803 142.57 50.17 30.43
CA ILE A 803 142.82 51.02 31.61
C ILE A 803 143.17 50.19 32.85
N GLY A 804 142.57 49.00 33.00
CA GLY A 804 142.92 48.06 34.06
C GLY A 804 144.35 47.50 33.95
N TRP A 805 144.86 47.32 32.73
CA TRP A 805 146.22 46.80 32.49
C TRP A 805 147.29 47.86 32.79
N ASP A 806 147.11 49.10 32.33
CA ASP A 806 148.08 50.18 32.51
C ASP A 806 148.15 50.66 33.97
N LEU A 807 147.04 50.74 34.70
CA LEU A 807 147.06 51.07 36.13
C LEU A 807 147.71 49.97 36.98
N ALA A 808 147.50 48.69 36.64
CA ALA A 808 148.08 47.57 37.38
C ALA A 808 149.62 47.52 37.30
N LEU A 809 150.21 48.05 36.22
CA LEU A 809 151.66 48.09 36.04
C LEU A 809 152.32 49.34 36.66
N SER A 810 151.56 50.42 36.85
CA SER A 810 152.12 51.77 37.07
C SER A 810 152.22 52.22 38.54
N LEU A 811 151.47 51.62 39.47
CA LEU A 811 151.36 52.11 40.87
C LEU A 811 151.78 51.09 41.94
N LEU A 812 152.59 50.09 41.57
CA LEU A 812 153.31 49.23 42.53
C LEU A 812 154.52 49.94 43.20
N CYS A 813 154.71 51.24 42.94
CA CYS A 813 155.64 52.12 43.65
C CYS A 813 155.02 53.52 43.88
N MET A 814 155.27 54.07 45.07
CA MET A 814 154.87 55.41 45.58
C MET A 814 153.41 55.53 46.04
N SER A 815 153.20 56.14 47.22
CA SER A 815 152.01 55.87 48.05
C SER A 815 151.58 57.01 48.98
N SER A 816 150.32 57.46 48.89
CA SER A 816 149.53 58.05 50.01
C SER A 816 148.08 58.40 49.57
N PRO A 817 147.02 58.01 50.30
CA PRO A 817 145.64 58.41 50.02
C PRO A 817 144.93 59.19 51.16
N GLU A 818 143.94 60.04 50.83
CA GLU A 818 143.00 60.70 51.75
C GLU A 818 141.55 60.71 51.19
N ARG A 819 140.53 60.57 52.08
CA ARG A 819 139.12 61.11 52.11
C ARG A 819 138.34 61.23 50.76
N GLY A 820 137.09 60.77 50.54
CA GLY A 820 135.92 60.35 51.37
C GLY A 820 134.83 61.45 51.43
N HIS A 821 133.49 61.27 51.43
CA HIS A 821 132.49 60.16 51.39
C HIS A 821 131.03 60.78 51.28
N VAL A 822 129.83 60.18 51.14
CA VAL A 822 129.24 58.79 51.07
C VAL A 822 127.77 58.83 50.49
N TYR A 823 127.39 57.93 49.54
CA TYR A 823 126.04 57.48 49.02
C TYR A 823 124.78 58.43 49.03
N GLN A 824 123.44 58.10 49.05
CA GLN A 824 122.48 56.93 48.94
C GLN A 824 121.01 57.53 48.69
N HIS A 825 119.82 56.92 48.40
CA HIS A 825 119.27 55.59 48.02
C HIS A 825 117.76 55.64 47.54
N MET A 826 117.29 54.70 46.67
CA MET A 826 115.97 53.96 46.66
C MET A 826 114.55 54.68 46.64
N ALA A 827 113.36 54.10 46.35
CA ALA A 827 112.87 52.74 45.89
C ALA A 827 111.33 52.67 45.50
N LEU A 828 110.93 51.78 44.56
CA LEU A 828 109.66 50.95 44.47
C LEU A 828 108.26 51.68 44.35
N LEU A 829 107.04 51.14 44.01
CA LEU A 829 106.41 49.93 43.36
C LEU A 829 104.91 50.26 42.90
N PRO A 830 104.07 49.36 42.27
CA PRO A 830 102.89 49.73 41.44
C PRO A 830 101.53 48.99 41.74
N THR A 831 100.67 48.76 40.70
CA THR A 831 99.41 47.93 40.58
C THR A 831 98.02 48.63 40.77
N ALA A 832 96.85 48.15 40.31
CA ALA A 832 96.43 47.43 39.06
C ALA A 832 94.88 47.32 38.88
N LEU A 833 94.41 47.12 37.62
CA LEU A 833 93.21 46.37 37.12
C LEU A 833 91.74 46.53 37.62
N SER A 834 90.84 46.77 36.64
CA SER A 834 89.54 46.06 36.36
C SER A 834 88.25 46.26 37.20
N GLY A 835 87.10 46.51 36.54
CA GLY A 835 85.75 46.20 37.08
C GLY A 835 84.52 46.74 36.31
N ARG A 836 83.66 45.85 35.75
CA ARG A 836 82.31 46.11 35.16
C ARG A 836 81.33 46.69 36.22
N THR A 837 80.24 47.43 35.92
CA THR A 837 78.93 46.93 35.38
C THR A 837 77.84 48.02 35.22
N ILE A 838 76.90 47.80 34.27
CA ILE A 838 75.41 47.97 34.32
C ILE A 838 74.75 49.26 34.88
N THR A 839 73.81 49.81 34.09
CA THR A 839 72.56 50.49 34.53
C THR A 839 71.35 49.67 34.02
N ASN A 840 70.35 49.33 34.85
CA ASN A 840 69.13 50.09 35.21
C ASN A 840 68.23 50.43 33.99
N THR A 841 66.89 50.23 33.99
CA THR A 841 65.96 49.84 35.08
C THR A 841 64.62 49.26 34.56
N LYS A 842 63.84 48.66 35.48
CA LYS A 842 62.36 48.75 35.72
C LYS A 842 61.49 49.61 34.76
N GLU A 843 60.18 49.37 34.58
CA GLU A 843 59.21 48.80 35.54
C GLU A 843 57.94 48.13 34.91
N THR A 844 57.12 47.55 35.78
CA THR A 844 55.78 46.88 35.69
C THR A 844 54.66 47.65 34.95
N SER A 845 53.44 47.17 34.67
CA SER A 845 52.59 45.97 35.01
C SER A 845 51.50 45.82 33.92
N ASN A 846 50.97 44.66 33.48
CA ASN A 846 50.39 43.47 34.13
C ASN A 846 48.87 43.60 34.52
N LEU A 847 48.00 42.78 33.88
CA LEU A 847 46.62 42.37 34.26
C LEU A 847 45.46 43.42 34.22
N PRO A 848 44.16 43.01 34.20
CA PRO A 848 43.55 41.66 34.08
C PRO A 848 42.45 41.52 32.97
N ALA A 849 41.77 40.37 33.02
CA ALA A 849 40.62 39.84 32.28
C ALA A 849 39.44 40.76 31.86
N VAL A 850 38.63 40.17 30.95
CA VAL A 850 37.42 40.63 30.23
C VAL A 850 37.73 41.37 28.94
#